data_AF-A0A2W6Z548-F1
#
_entry.id   AF-A0A2W6Z548-F1
#
_cell.length_a   1.000
_cell.length_b   1.000
_cell.length_c   1.000
_cell.angle_alpha   90.00
_cell.angle_beta   90.00
_cell.angle_gamma   90.00
#
_symmetry.space_group_name_H-M   'P 1'
#
loop_
_entity.id
_entity.type
_entity.pdbx_description
1 polymer ?
#
loop_
_entity_poly.entity_id
_entity_poly.type
_entity_poly.pdbx_seq_one_letter_code
_entity_poly.pdbx_strand_id
1 'polypeptide(L)'
;MKKQNKQKRFAQESAKARGFAIRRPKAEFTGFTYHQMPLPFESMAEEEVVNLIKKFGEQYDQQFAISFEALQEQVLNVEPCSLLALFSYYDLTTSPGVSREWTEENPILQHHVEFLQGLILQHSATLFNSKPALSQDLVALRQLVQDVTQGFSMRRLALVDSSTPMEQRQQAVTLESIRADTQAVRNWGYPHQIKRIVSGLFSSLDDAIEAEIGVRVTCLIEMWFKILSIVEDRINQHRNLVLPSLRAKSIETAIKKYYQAFPELTSSPDEFLNFVKARNLNLDELRAIIFNHSDLRVKTIYTVTLDTFVDSYPKNVNRDLLKNVLNIWALSFGDLSTLNPEHLFLGNPIWQKPLINLEDENYFCPVITLFLNYLTDLMEAVIKPYPELYKKYEERRGKFLEEEIYQLFSKAFPSARIYRGSEWFDSTTNKSFENDLLILLDSYLLIVEAKSGRVTESTRRGAVESLKKILKKLVVEPSIQSKRFSDYLKSNPSLHKFKNRQGELNEVDNSKVREVIRLSVTLESLGILFCRSTDLKEAGLIPSNVETSPTMSLADLEIIFEILQGGCEKLHYLVRREEFEQNAHYIGDEVDLLAFYLDTGFNIGESEFTQNGLSLFGMSNIFDPFFMREMPESEIPKPKPKLTSWWKRIIQQIELRQPDRWTEIGSVLLNFSFDEQVKFERGCQTIKAVVNKFWQLPEHNNTCFLANQTFPDRGAVIGYVYKGLDKETRNRLMQNAVGRAMSVSKVNRVVVIGIDIERKDYPYSVAASYFSEEDNNLALVS
;
A
#
# COMPACT_ATOMS: atom_id res chain seq x y z
N MET A 1 18.69 -11.05 -44.68
CA MET A 1 17.42 -11.79 -44.45
C MET A 1 17.02 -11.97 -42.98
N LYS A 2 17.93 -12.11 -41.99
CA LYS A 2 17.55 -12.22 -40.56
C LYS A 2 17.11 -10.91 -39.86
N LYS A 3 17.48 -9.72 -40.37
CA LYS A 3 17.04 -8.41 -39.84
C LYS A 3 15.59 -8.03 -40.24
N GLN A 4 15.16 -8.35 -41.46
CA GLN A 4 13.78 -8.09 -41.92
C GLN A 4 12.72 -8.97 -41.21
N ASN A 5 13.10 -10.17 -40.76
CA ASN A 5 12.20 -11.03 -39.97
C ASN A 5 12.02 -10.56 -38.52
N LYS A 6 12.92 -9.74 -37.96
CA LYS A 6 12.77 -9.14 -36.62
C LYS A 6 11.81 -7.93 -36.64
N GLN A 7 11.89 -7.09 -37.68
CA GLN A 7 10.95 -5.98 -37.88
C GLN A 7 9.52 -6.45 -38.21
N LYS A 8 9.36 -7.53 -38.98
CA LYS A 8 8.04 -8.15 -39.19
C LYS A 8 7.46 -8.81 -37.93
N ARG A 9 8.30 -9.32 -37.02
CA ARG A 9 7.86 -9.86 -35.74
C ARG A 9 7.38 -8.76 -34.78
N PHE A 10 8.10 -7.64 -34.70
CA PHE A 10 7.68 -6.46 -33.93
C PHE A 10 6.35 -5.86 -34.44
N ALA A 11 6.16 -5.77 -35.76
CA ALA A 11 4.90 -5.31 -36.35
C ALA A 11 3.74 -6.32 -36.19
N GLN A 12 4.03 -7.61 -36.07
CA GLN A 12 3.03 -8.65 -35.78
C GLN A 12 2.73 -8.81 -34.28
N GLU A 13 3.66 -8.42 -33.40
CA GLU A 13 3.44 -8.37 -31.95
C GLU A 13 2.69 -7.10 -31.53
N SER A 14 2.94 -5.95 -32.17
CA SER A 14 2.11 -4.76 -32.00
C SER A 14 0.68 -4.96 -32.54
N ALA A 15 0.51 -5.73 -33.64
CA ALA A 15 -0.79 -6.16 -34.14
C ALA A 15 -1.46 -7.27 -33.29
N LYS A 16 -0.73 -7.88 -32.36
CA LYS A 16 -1.24 -8.82 -31.34
C LYS A 16 -1.45 -8.17 -29.98
N ALA A 17 -1.56 -6.84 -29.92
CA ALA A 17 -2.39 -6.17 -28.94
C ALA A 17 -3.85 -6.63 -29.16
N ARG A 18 -4.14 -7.87 -28.74
CA ARG A 18 -5.47 -8.44 -28.65
C ARG A 18 -6.30 -7.40 -27.92
N GLY A 19 -7.31 -6.87 -28.62
CA GLY A 19 -8.14 -5.80 -28.09
C GLY A 19 -8.55 -6.09 -26.67
N PHE A 20 -8.46 -5.05 -25.83
CA PHE A 20 -8.91 -4.95 -24.44
C PHE A 20 -10.02 -5.95 -24.10
N ALA A 21 -9.64 -7.19 -23.84
CA ALA A 21 -10.52 -8.16 -23.26
C ALA A 21 -10.53 -7.80 -21.78
N ILE A 22 -11.67 -7.36 -21.28
CA ILE A 22 -11.93 -7.24 -19.84
C ILE A 22 -11.66 -8.63 -19.27
N ARG A 23 -10.46 -8.84 -18.72
CA ARG A 23 -10.20 -10.02 -17.90
C ARG A 23 -11.06 -9.79 -16.67
N ARG A 24 -12.21 -10.48 -16.60
CA ARG A 24 -12.96 -10.58 -15.35
C ARG A 24 -11.98 -11.05 -14.27
N PRO A 25 -11.93 -10.42 -13.08
CA PRO A 25 -11.17 -10.95 -11.97
C PRO A 25 -11.53 -12.43 -11.79
N LYS A 26 -10.52 -13.31 -11.84
CA LYS A 26 -10.72 -14.74 -11.59
C LYS A 26 -10.83 -14.94 -10.08
N ALA A 27 -11.93 -15.57 -9.64
CA ALA A 27 -12.14 -16.32 -8.39
C ALA A 27 -11.76 -15.61 -7.07
N GLU A 28 -12.29 -16.12 -5.95
CA GLU A 28 -11.81 -15.72 -4.62
C GLU A 28 -10.28 -15.94 -4.51
N PHE A 29 -9.58 -15.09 -3.76
CA PHE A 29 -8.14 -15.23 -3.50
C PHE A 29 -7.82 -16.65 -2.99
N THR A 30 -7.02 -17.41 -3.75
CA THR A 30 -6.67 -18.81 -3.43
C THR A 30 -5.30 -18.98 -2.77
N GLY A 31 -4.60 -17.88 -2.49
CA GLY A 31 -3.21 -17.87 -2.00
C GLY A 31 -2.16 -17.60 -3.08
N PHE A 32 -0.90 -17.45 -2.66
CA PHE A 32 0.24 -17.19 -3.54
C PHE A 32 1.06 -18.45 -3.84
N THR A 33 1.86 -18.39 -4.91
CA THR A 33 2.87 -19.41 -5.23
C THR A 33 4.25 -18.81 -5.00
N TYR A 34 5.02 -19.41 -4.11
CA TYR A 34 6.39 -18.98 -3.79
C TYR A 34 7.40 -19.75 -4.64
N HIS A 35 8.41 -19.06 -5.16
CA HIS A 35 9.49 -19.63 -5.95
C HIS A 35 10.82 -19.38 -5.26
N GLN A 36 11.59 -20.45 -5.02
CA GLN A 36 12.96 -20.32 -4.56
C GLN A 36 13.87 -20.03 -5.75
N MET A 37 14.63 -18.95 -5.68
CA MET A 37 15.65 -18.61 -6.66
C MET A 37 17.03 -18.70 -5.99
N PRO A 38 18.03 -19.36 -6.64
CA PRO A 38 19.39 -19.33 -6.13
C PRO A 38 19.93 -17.89 -6.18
N LEU A 39 20.82 -17.56 -5.26
CA LEU A 39 21.45 -16.24 -5.25
C LEU A 39 22.21 -16.05 -6.57
N PRO A 40 21.98 -14.94 -7.30
CA PRO A 40 22.79 -14.62 -8.46
C PRO A 40 24.27 -14.60 -8.05
N PHE A 41 25.12 -15.27 -8.82
CA PHE A 41 26.58 -15.28 -8.60
C PHE A 41 27.06 -16.00 -7.33
N GLU A 42 26.27 -16.89 -6.73
CA GLU A 42 26.69 -17.70 -5.57
C GLU A 42 28.00 -18.48 -5.79
N SER A 43 28.33 -18.80 -7.04
CA SER A 43 29.57 -19.50 -7.42
C SER A 43 30.78 -18.59 -7.73
N MET A 44 30.64 -17.27 -7.63
CA MET A 44 31.70 -16.29 -7.94
C MET A 44 32.33 -15.73 -6.66
N ALA A 45 33.60 -15.32 -6.73
CA ALA A 45 34.22 -14.63 -5.60
C ALA A 45 33.62 -13.22 -5.45
N GLU A 46 33.53 -12.72 -4.21
CA GLU A 46 32.94 -11.39 -3.90
C GLU A 46 33.57 -10.26 -4.73
N GLU A 47 34.90 -10.29 -4.91
CA GLU A 47 35.62 -9.29 -5.71
C GLU A 47 35.24 -9.35 -7.21
N GLU A 48 35.00 -10.54 -7.74
CA GLU A 48 34.56 -10.72 -9.12
C GLU A 48 33.14 -10.19 -9.32
N VAL A 49 32.25 -10.44 -8.34
CA VAL A 49 30.88 -9.92 -8.34
C VAL A 49 30.88 -8.39 -8.29
N VAL A 50 31.66 -7.79 -7.39
CA VAL A 50 31.76 -6.33 -7.27
C VAL A 50 32.30 -5.71 -8.57
N ASN A 51 33.35 -6.28 -9.16
CA ASN A 51 33.90 -5.80 -10.42
C ASN A 51 32.88 -5.90 -11.58
N LEU A 52 32.08 -6.97 -11.61
CA LEU A 52 31.00 -7.13 -12.58
C LEU A 52 29.91 -6.06 -12.40
N ILE A 53 29.44 -5.85 -11.17
CA ILE A 53 28.44 -4.82 -10.83
C ILE A 53 28.94 -3.43 -11.21
N LYS A 54 30.19 -3.11 -10.88
CA LYS A 54 30.82 -1.83 -11.23
C LYS A 54 30.84 -1.61 -12.74
N LYS A 55 31.28 -2.61 -13.51
CA LYS A 55 31.29 -2.55 -14.98
C LYS A 55 29.89 -2.34 -15.57
N PHE A 56 28.87 -2.98 -15.01
CA PHE A 56 27.47 -2.71 -15.39
C PHE A 56 27.09 -1.26 -15.11
N GLY A 57 27.44 -0.73 -13.94
CA GLY A 57 27.20 0.68 -13.60
C GLY A 57 27.87 1.66 -14.55
N GLU A 58 29.13 1.43 -14.92
CA GLU A 58 29.87 2.27 -15.89
C GLU A 58 29.21 2.26 -17.28
N GLN A 59 28.66 1.12 -17.72
CA GLN A 59 27.91 1.03 -18.98
C GLN A 59 26.62 1.85 -18.94
N TYR A 60 25.87 1.77 -17.83
CA TYR A 60 24.66 2.57 -17.65
C TYR A 60 24.95 4.07 -17.54
N ASP A 61 26.10 4.46 -16.97
CA ASP A 61 26.51 5.87 -16.90
C ASP A 61 26.74 6.46 -18.30
N GLN A 62 27.44 5.71 -19.17
CA GLN A 62 27.64 6.11 -20.57
C GLN A 62 26.31 6.17 -21.34
N GLN A 63 25.45 5.16 -21.17
CA GLN A 63 24.14 5.12 -21.81
C GLN A 63 23.25 6.27 -21.33
N PHE A 64 23.28 6.60 -20.04
CA PHE A 64 22.53 7.70 -19.46
C PHE A 64 22.95 9.03 -20.10
N ALA A 65 24.25 9.33 -20.19
CA ALA A 65 24.74 10.58 -20.77
C ALA A 65 24.25 10.77 -22.22
N ILE A 66 24.38 9.73 -23.06
CA ILE A 66 23.95 9.77 -24.47
C ILE A 66 22.43 9.91 -24.59
N SER A 67 21.68 9.10 -23.85
CA SER A 67 20.21 9.06 -23.95
C SER A 67 19.58 10.32 -23.38
N PHE A 68 20.20 10.91 -22.37
CA PHE A 68 19.70 12.13 -21.73
C PHE A 68 19.88 13.37 -22.61
N GLU A 69 21.04 13.52 -23.24
CA GLU A 69 21.28 14.56 -24.24
C GLU A 69 20.30 14.41 -25.42
N ALA A 70 20.14 13.19 -25.95
CA ALA A 70 19.20 12.92 -27.03
C ALA A 70 17.74 13.21 -26.63
N LEU A 71 17.35 12.90 -25.39
CA LEU A 71 16.01 13.22 -24.89
C LEU A 71 15.78 14.74 -24.85
N GLN A 72 16.73 15.50 -24.30
CA GLN A 72 16.66 16.96 -24.21
C GLN A 72 16.55 17.63 -25.59
N GLU A 73 17.24 17.10 -26.60
CA GLU A 73 17.13 17.61 -27.97
C GLU A 73 15.78 17.23 -28.61
N GLN A 74 15.37 15.96 -28.50
CA GLN A 74 14.20 15.46 -29.23
C GLN A 74 12.87 16.00 -28.71
N VAL A 75 12.75 16.31 -27.41
CA VAL A 75 11.51 16.89 -26.87
C VAL A 75 11.19 18.26 -27.47
N LEU A 76 12.18 18.99 -28.00
CA LEU A 76 11.99 20.30 -28.64
C LEU A 76 11.37 20.19 -30.05
N ASN A 77 11.40 19.01 -30.67
CA ASN A 77 10.95 18.80 -32.04
C ASN A 77 9.44 18.60 -32.20
N VAL A 78 8.68 18.64 -31.10
CA VAL A 78 7.23 18.43 -31.07
C VAL A 78 6.55 19.40 -30.12
N GLU A 79 5.25 19.60 -30.30
CA GLU A 79 4.45 20.44 -29.42
C GLU A 79 4.28 19.74 -28.05
N PRO A 80 4.71 20.37 -26.95
CA PRO A 80 4.94 19.68 -25.68
C PRO A 80 3.67 19.16 -25.02
N CYS A 81 2.56 19.89 -25.10
CA CYS A 81 1.31 19.45 -24.48
C CYS A 81 0.73 18.23 -25.20
N SER A 82 0.84 18.17 -26.53
CA SER A 82 0.41 17.01 -27.33
C SER A 82 1.22 15.77 -26.95
N LEU A 83 2.54 15.90 -26.81
CA LEU A 83 3.41 14.81 -26.38
C LEU A 83 3.00 14.29 -24.99
N LEU A 84 2.90 15.17 -24.00
CA LEU A 84 2.52 14.81 -22.63
C LEU A 84 1.12 14.20 -22.57
N ALA A 85 0.18 14.69 -23.39
CA ALA A 85 -1.17 14.14 -23.47
C ALA A 85 -1.17 12.72 -24.05
N LEU A 86 -0.32 12.42 -25.05
CA LEU A 86 -0.16 11.06 -25.58
C LEU A 86 0.44 10.12 -24.55
N PHE A 87 1.50 10.52 -23.83
CA PHE A 87 2.05 9.73 -22.71
C PHE A 87 0.97 9.48 -21.65
N SER A 88 0.19 10.49 -21.29
CA SER A 88 -0.86 10.36 -20.28
C SER A 88 -1.97 9.41 -20.74
N TYR A 89 -2.47 9.59 -21.96
CA TYR A 89 -3.53 8.76 -22.52
C TYR A 89 -3.09 7.32 -22.75
N TYR A 90 -1.90 7.11 -23.33
CA TYR A 90 -1.45 5.77 -23.69
C TYR A 90 -0.70 5.03 -22.62
N ASP A 91 -0.04 5.72 -21.68
CA ASP A 91 0.78 5.08 -20.65
C ASP A 91 0.10 5.07 -19.27
N LEU A 92 -0.67 6.10 -18.92
CA LEU A 92 -1.28 6.25 -17.60
C LEU A 92 -2.77 5.86 -17.53
N THR A 93 -3.41 5.53 -18.65
CA THR A 93 -4.78 4.99 -18.64
C THR A 93 -4.76 3.47 -18.78
N THR A 94 -5.46 2.78 -17.88
CA THR A 94 -5.61 1.33 -17.89
C THR A 94 -7.08 0.93 -17.84
N SER A 95 -7.36 -0.32 -18.21
CA SER A 95 -8.68 -0.88 -17.92
C SER A 95 -8.76 -1.24 -16.44
N PRO A 96 -9.95 -1.14 -15.80
CA PRO A 96 -10.11 -1.53 -14.42
C PRO A 96 -9.61 -2.97 -14.17
N GLY A 97 -8.84 -3.18 -13.11
CA GLY A 97 -8.25 -4.45 -12.70
C GLY A 97 -6.96 -4.82 -13.42
N VAL A 98 -6.37 -3.89 -14.18
CA VAL A 98 -5.11 -4.10 -14.90
C VAL A 98 -4.06 -3.09 -14.43
N SER A 99 -3.05 -3.59 -13.71
CA SER A 99 -1.86 -2.81 -13.40
C SER A 99 -0.75 -3.13 -14.39
N ARG A 100 -0.31 -2.11 -15.13
CA ARG A 100 0.70 -2.25 -16.19
C ARG A 100 2.07 -2.63 -15.68
N GLU A 101 2.40 -2.15 -14.49
CA GLU A 101 3.62 -2.50 -13.76
C GLU A 101 3.85 -4.02 -13.72
N TRP A 102 2.77 -4.80 -13.64
CA TRP A 102 2.82 -6.25 -13.53
C TRP A 102 2.47 -7.00 -14.81
N THR A 103 1.89 -6.33 -15.81
CA THR A 103 1.46 -6.96 -17.06
C THR A 103 2.34 -6.66 -18.27
N GLU A 104 3.18 -5.63 -18.21
CA GLU A 104 4.03 -5.18 -19.31
C GLU A 104 5.51 -5.27 -18.95
N GLU A 105 6.34 -5.52 -19.96
CA GLU A 105 7.79 -5.47 -19.82
C GLU A 105 8.26 -4.00 -19.91
N ASN A 106 8.86 -3.49 -18.84
CA ASN A 106 9.36 -2.11 -18.72
C ASN A 106 8.33 -1.04 -19.11
N PRO A 107 7.18 -0.93 -18.41
CA PRO A 107 6.16 0.06 -18.76
C PRO A 107 6.62 1.48 -18.46
N ILE A 108 6.10 2.45 -19.23
CA ILE A 108 6.08 3.83 -18.75
C ILE A 108 5.07 3.93 -17.61
N LEU A 109 5.55 4.45 -16.49
CA LEU A 109 4.79 4.68 -15.27
C LEU A 109 4.68 6.19 -14.99
N GLN A 110 3.85 6.56 -14.02
CA GLN A 110 3.55 7.96 -13.70
C GLN A 110 4.81 8.83 -13.54
N HIS A 111 5.81 8.34 -12.81
CA HIS A 111 7.04 9.07 -12.55
C HIS A 111 7.87 9.40 -13.80
N HIS A 112 7.74 8.61 -14.86
CA HIS A 112 8.37 8.89 -16.16
C HIS A 112 7.73 10.12 -16.82
N VAL A 113 6.41 10.21 -16.78
CA VAL A 113 5.65 11.34 -17.34
C VAL A 113 5.85 12.60 -16.50
N GLU A 114 5.96 12.44 -15.18
CA GLU A 114 6.34 13.52 -14.26
C GLU A 114 7.72 14.08 -14.59
N PHE A 115 8.71 13.22 -14.77
CA PHE A 115 10.06 13.62 -15.18
C PHE A 115 10.03 14.36 -16.51
N LEU A 116 9.33 13.81 -17.51
CA LEU A 116 9.19 14.42 -18.83
C LEU A 116 8.51 15.80 -18.75
N GLN A 117 7.47 15.96 -17.95
CA GLN A 117 6.82 17.26 -17.72
C GLN A 117 7.79 18.27 -17.11
N GLY A 118 8.53 17.86 -16.06
CA GLY A 118 9.55 18.71 -15.44
C GLY A 118 10.65 19.15 -16.41
N LEU A 119 11.11 18.22 -17.25
CA LEU A 119 12.13 18.46 -18.28
C LEU A 119 11.64 19.47 -19.32
N ILE A 120 10.42 19.28 -19.83
CA ILE A 120 9.78 20.19 -20.79
C ILE A 120 9.64 21.60 -20.21
N LEU A 121 9.28 21.73 -18.93
CA LEU A 121 9.09 23.02 -18.26
C LEU A 121 10.40 23.79 -18.03
N GLN A 122 11.57 23.19 -18.30
CA GLN A 122 12.85 23.91 -18.30
C GLN A 122 13.03 24.82 -19.53
N HIS A 123 12.26 24.57 -20.59
CA HIS A 123 12.40 25.28 -21.86
C HIS A 123 11.28 26.31 -22.05
N SER A 124 11.61 27.45 -22.65
CA SER A 124 10.61 28.43 -23.11
C SER A 124 9.69 27.80 -24.16
N ALA A 125 8.41 28.17 -24.14
CA ALA A 125 7.41 27.71 -25.11
C ALA A 125 7.84 27.98 -26.56
N THR A 126 8.60 29.05 -26.81
CA THR A 126 9.05 29.46 -28.13
C THR A 126 10.13 28.56 -28.75
N LEU A 127 10.76 27.69 -27.94
CA LEU A 127 11.80 26.78 -28.43
C LEU A 127 11.22 25.50 -29.04
N PHE A 128 9.96 25.18 -28.73
CA PHE A 128 9.31 23.98 -29.23
C PHE A 128 8.81 24.18 -30.66
N ASN A 129 8.88 23.11 -31.44
CA ASN A 129 8.19 23.04 -32.72
C ASN A 129 6.66 23.02 -32.49
N SER A 130 5.90 23.70 -33.36
CA SER A 130 4.43 23.67 -33.31
C SER A 130 3.82 22.38 -33.88
N LYS A 131 4.64 21.51 -34.48
CA LYS A 131 4.22 20.20 -34.99
C LYS A 131 3.68 19.33 -33.83
N PRO A 132 2.43 18.83 -33.88
CA PRO A 132 1.93 17.90 -32.89
C PRO A 132 2.74 16.60 -32.88
N ALA A 133 2.90 15.99 -31.70
CA ALA A 133 3.53 14.70 -31.57
C ALA A 133 2.72 13.62 -32.31
N LEU A 134 3.41 12.77 -33.08
CA LEU A 134 2.82 11.64 -33.79
C LEU A 134 3.28 10.31 -33.17
N SER A 135 2.65 9.19 -33.56
CA SER A 135 2.99 7.86 -33.02
C SER A 135 4.48 7.50 -33.08
N GLN A 136 5.18 7.91 -34.15
CA GLN A 136 6.62 7.65 -34.28
C GLN A 136 7.46 8.44 -33.27
N ASP A 137 7.04 9.67 -32.97
CA ASP A 137 7.71 10.55 -32.01
C ASP A 137 7.50 9.98 -30.60
N LEU A 138 6.27 9.51 -30.30
CA LEU A 138 5.95 8.83 -29.05
C LEU A 138 6.81 7.58 -28.84
N VAL A 139 6.94 6.70 -29.84
CA VAL A 139 7.77 5.47 -29.72
C VAL A 139 9.24 5.80 -29.46
N ALA A 140 9.80 6.77 -30.17
CA ALA A 140 11.20 7.15 -29.99
C ALA A 140 11.45 7.77 -28.60
N LEU A 141 10.60 8.71 -28.19
CA LEU A 141 10.71 9.38 -26.89
C LEU A 141 10.41 8.44 -25.72
N ARG A 142 9.51 7.46 -25.89
CA ARG A 142 9.24 6.43 -24.89
C ARG A 142 10.50 5.63 -24.54
N GLN A 143 11.24 5.20 -25.55
CA GLN A 143 12.51 4.49 -25.35
C GLN A 143 13.54 5.36 -24.65
N LEU A 144 13.69 6.62 -25.07
CA LEU A 144 14.65 7.54 -24.44
C LEU A 144 14.30 7.82 -22.97
N VAL A 145 13.02 8.03 -22.66
CA VAL A 145 12.56 8.22 -21.27
C VAL A 145 12.88 7.00 -20.41
N GLN A 146 12.65 5.78 -20.92
CA GLN A 146 13.01 4.54 -20.22
C GLN A 146 14.51 4.39 -20.01
N ASP A 147 15.32 4.62 -21.05
CA ASP A 147 16.77 4.50 -20.98
C ASP A 147 17.37 5.51 -19.98
N VAL A 148 16.80 6.72 -19.95
CA VAL A 148 17.22 7.80 -19.04
C VAL A 148 16.85 7.50 -17.58
N THR A 149 15.60 7.10 -17.29
CA THR A 149 15.19 6.80 -15.91
C THR A 149 15.89 5.57 -15.36
N GLN A 150 16.04 4.50 -16.17
CA GLN A 150 16.78 3.31 -15.78
C GLN A 150 18.27 3.61 -15.59
N GLY A 151 18.88 4.33 -16.52
CA GLY A 151 20.29 4.71 -16.47
C GLY A 151 20.63 5.56 -15.24
N PHE A 152 19.75 6.49 -14.85
CA PHE A 152 19.96 7.34 -13.67
C PHE A 152 20.14 6.56 -12.37
N SER A 153 19.39 5.47 -12.20
CA SER A 153 19.48 4.62 -11.01
C SER A 153 20.63 3.62 -11.11
N MET A 154 20.79 2.98 -12.27
CA MET A 154 21.81 1.95 -12.46
C MET A 154 23.24 2.49 -12.53
N ARG A 155 23.47 3.75 -12.96
CA ARG A 155 24.82 4.34 -13.01
C ARG A 155 25.52 4.38 -11.65
N ARG A 156 24.76 4.42 -10.55
CA ARG A 156 25.32 4.45 -9.19
C ARG A 156 25.98 3.14 -8.78
N LEU A 157 25.71 2.04 -9.48
CA LEU A 157 26.45 0.78 -9.32
C LEU A 157 27.95 0.94 -9.66
N ALA A 158 28.34 1.96 -10.42
CA ALA A 158 29.74 2.27 -10.71
C ALA A 158 30.53 2.69 -9.46
N LEU A 159 29.84 3.08 -8.38
CA LEU A 159 30.43 3.52 -7.12
C LEU A 159 30.69 2.36 -6.14
N VAL A 160 30.30 1.13 -6.48
CA VAL A 160 30.51 -0.04 -5.61
C VAL A 160 32.00 -0.40 -5.55
N ASP A 161 32.51 -0.61 -4.33
CA ASP A 161 33.91 -0.94 -4.06
C ASP A 161 34.00 -2.03 -2.98
N SER A 162 34.74 -3.11 -3.27
CA SER A 162 34.95 -4.26 -2.39
C SER A 162 35.79 -3.93 -1.15
N SER A 163 36.48 -2.79 -1.13
CA SER A 163 37.17 -2.30 0.07
C SER A 163 36.24 -1.54 1.04
N THR A 164 35.01 -1.20 0.62
CA THR A 164 34.06 -0.46 1.45
C THR A 164 33.60 -1.31 2.65
N PRO A 165 33.59 -0.78 3.89
CA PRO A 165 33.08 -1.49 5.06
C PRO A 165 31.62 -1.94 4.91
N MET A 166 31.26 -3.09 5.48
CA MET A 166 29.92 -3.69 5.35
C MET A 166 28.79 -2.72 5.73
N GLU A 167 28.90 -2.02 6.86
CA GLU A 167 27.92 -1.02 7.30
C GLU A 167 27.69 0.08 6.25
N GLN A 168 28.77 0.59 5.63
CA GLN A 168 28.68 1.62 4.60
C GLN A 168 28.04 1.09 3.31
N ARG A 169 28.30 -0.17 2.96
CA ARG A 169 27.62 -0.83 1.83
C ARG A 169 26.13 -0.99 2.11
N GLN A 170 25.76 -1.46 3.29
CA GLN A 170 24.36 -1.61 3.69
C GLN A 170 23.64 -0.26 3.73
N GLN A 171 24.33 0.78 4.19
CA GLN A 171 23.82 2.15 4.12
C GLN A 171 23.58 2.60 2.68
N ALA A 172 24.51 2.36 1.76
CA ALA A 172 24.34 2.70 0.35
C ALA A 172 23.14 1.98 -0.28
N VAL A 173 22.98 0.66 -0.05
CA VAL A 173 21.84 -0.13 -0.53
C VAL A 173 20.51 0.39 0.02
N THR A 174 20.48 0.72 1.31
CA THR A 174 19.29 1.26 1.96
C THR A 174 18.91 2.62 1.37
N LEU A 175 19.89 3.51 1.14
CA LEU A 175 19.65 4.82 0.53
C LEU A 175 19.15 4.70 -0.93
N GLU A 176 19.66 3.74 -1.70
CA GLU A 176 19.15 3.49 -3.06
C GLU A 176 17.71 2.97 -3.05
N SER A 177 17.35 2.14 -2.07
CA SER A 177 15.96 1.69 -1.89
C SER A 177 15.02 2.88 -1.66
N ILE A 178 15.42 3.85 -0.82
CA ILE A 178 14.63 5.07 -0.54
C ILE A 178 14.46 5.93 -1.78
N ARG A 179 15.52 6.04 -2.60
CA ARG A 179 15.49 6.79 -3.85
C ARG A 179 14.56 6.12 -4.87
N ALA A 180 14.60 4.79 -4.95
CA ALA A 180 13.68 4.02 -5.80
C ALA A 180 12.23 4.21 -5.36
N ASP A 181 11.94 4.14 -4.06
CA ASP A 181 10.60 4.40 -3.52
C ASP A 181 10.12 5.81 -3.85
N THR A 182 10.96 6.83 -3.59
CA THR A 182 10.65 8.23 -3.91
C THR A 182 10.38 8.42 -5.41
N GLN A 183 11.12 7.71 -6.27
CA GLN A 183 10.94 7.77 -7.71
C GLN A 183 9.66 7.12 -8.17
N ALA A 184 9.37 5.90 -7.73
CA ALA A 184 8.37 5.06 -8.39
C ALA A 184 7.08 4.89 -7.59
N VAL A 185 7.15 4.86 -6.25
CA VAL A 185 5.99 4.62 -5.39
C VAL A 185 5.12 5.87 -5.35
N ARG A 186 3.82 5.70 -5.61
CA ARG A 186 2.82 6.77 -5.66
C ARG A 186 1.62 6.38 -4.83
N ASN A 187 1.02 7.40 -4.21
CA ASN A 187 -0.04 7.34 -3.21
C ASN A 187 0.41 6.65 -1.91
N TRP A 188 0.05 7.24 -0.78
CA TRP A 188 0.29 6.67 0.55
C TRP A 188 -0.97 5.99 1.13
N GLY A 189 -2.01 5.84 0.30
CA GLY A 189 -3.28 5.20 0.64
C GLY A 189 -4.23 5.24 -0.57
N TYR A 190 -5.40 4.61 -0.47
CA TYR A 190 -6.36 4.63 -1.58
C TYR A 190 -7.04 6.00 -1.72
N PRO A 191 -7.53 6.39 -2.91
CA PRO A 191 -8.03 7.75 -3.18
C PRO A 191 -9.09 8.25 -2.20
N HIS A 192 -9.99 7.38 -1.75
CA HIS A 192 -11.02 7.73 -0.76
C HIS A 192 -10.44 7.95 0.64
N GLN A 193 -9.42 7.20 1.05
CA GLN A 193 -8.70 7.39 2.31
C GLN A 193 -7.93 8.71 2.28
N ILE A 194 -7.18 8.96 1.21
CA ILE A 194 -6.46 10.22 0.99
C ILE A 194 -7.43 11.40 1.10
N LYS A 195 -8.55 11.35 0.35
CA LYS A 195 -9.59 12.40 0.41
C LYS A 195 -10.07 12.64 1.84
N ARG A 196 -10.42 11.58 2.57
CA ARG A 196 -10.97 11.64 3.92
C ARG A 196 -9.97 12.21 4.92
N ILE A 197 -8.74 11.69 4.93
CA ILE A 197 -7.67 12.10 5.84
C ILE A 197 -7.33 13.57 5.61
N VAL A 198 -7.07 13.97 4.36
CA VAL A 198 -6.71 15.36 4.06
C VAL A 198 -7.89 16.29 4.36
N SER A 199 -9.13 15.93 4.00
CA SER A 199 -10.30 16.75 4.38
C SER A 199 -10.44 16.88 5.89
N GLY A 200 -10.20 15.81 6.65
CA GLY A 200 -10.25 15.80 8.12
C GLY A 200 -9.23 16.72 8.77
N LEU A 201 -8.03 16.83 8.20
CA LEU A 201 -6.98 17.73 8.66
C LEU A 201 -7.38 19.22 8.56
N PHE A 202 -8.09 19.61 7.51
CA PHE A 202 -8.41 21.02 7.24
C PHE A 202 -9.84 21.43 7.60
N SER A 203 -10.78 20.49 7.75
CA SER A 203 -12.22 20.76 7.95
C SER A 203 -12.52 21.75 9.09
N SER A 204 -11.85 21.62 10.23
CA SER A 204 -12.04 22.51 11.39
C SER A 204 -11.43 23.90 11.21
N LEU A 205 -10.63 24.11 10.16
CA LEU A 205 -9.95 25.37 9.85
C LEU A 205 -10.59 26.10 8.68
N ASP A 206 -11.47 25.46 7.91
CA ASP A 206 -12.03 26.04 6.68
C ASP A 206 -12.67 27.41 6.89
N ASP A 207 -13.39 27.65 7.98
CA ASP A 207 -14.02 28.95 8.23
C ASP A 207 -12.98 30.06 8.40
N ALA A 208 -11.86 29.74 9.06
CA ALA A 208 -10.74 30.68 9.21
C ALA A 208 -9.97 30.86 7.90
N ILE A 209 -9.82 29.80 7.11
CA ILE A 209 -9.16 29.84 5.80
C ILE A 209 -10.01 30.65 4.81
N GLU A 210 -11.33 30.45 4.78
CA GLU A 210 -12.24 31.18 3.90
C GLU A 210 -12.30 32.67 4.25
N ALA A 211 -12.26 33.03 5.52
CA ALA A 211 -12.22 34.43 5.94
C ALA A 211 -10.94 35.15 5.47
N GLU A 212 -9.80 34.46 5.41
CA GLU A 212 -8.49 35.04 5.07
C GLU A 212 -8.17 34.97 3.56
N ILE A 213 -8.48 33.83 2.92
CA ILE A 213 -8.06 33.51 1.54
C ILE A 213 -9.26 33.57 0.57
N GLY A 214 -10.50 33.50 1.08
CA GLY A 214 -11.73 33.47 0.28
C GLY A 214 -12.03 32.12 -0.40
N VAL A 215 -11.34 31.06 0.02
CA VAL A 215 -11.61 29.67 -0.39
C VAL A 215 -11.60 28.75 0.83
N ARG A 216 -12.35 27.65 0.75
CA ARG A 216 -12.29 26.51 1.67
C ARG A 216 -11.43 25.39 1.10
N VAL A 217 -10.58 24.78 1.93
CA VAL A 217 -9.70 23.68 1.50
C VAL A 217 -10.51 22.42 1.20
N THR A 218 -11.51 22.08 2.02
CA THR A 218 -12.36 20.89 1.73
C THR A 218 -13.08 21.02 0.39
N CYS A 219 -13.53 22.23 0.03
CA CYS A 219 -14.13 22.49 -1.28
C CYS A 219 -13.11 22.42 -2.43
N LEU A 220 -11.84 22.82 -2.22
CA LEU A 220 -10.76 22.63 -3.20
C LEU A 220 -10.48 21.14 -3.46
N ILE A 221 -10.47 20.32 -2.41
CA ILE A 221 -10.32 18.87 -2.51
C ILE A 221 -11.48 18.29 -3.33
N GLU A 222 -12.73 18.60 -2.96
CA GLU A 222 -13.90 18.12 -3.70
C GLU A 222 -13.95 18.58 -5.15
N MET A 223 -13.58 19.83 -5.42
CA MET A 223 -13.42 20.36 -6.77
C MET A 223 -12.45 19.49 -7.57
N TRP A 224 -11.28 19.19 -7.02
CA TRP A 224 -10.29 18.38 -7.73
C TRP A 224 -10.80 16.96 -8.06
N PHE A 225 -11.48 16.31 -7.12
CA PHE A 225 -12.08 15.00 -7.39
C PHE A 225 -13.13 15.04 -8.51
N LYS A 226 -13.87 16.15 -8.66
CA LYS A 226 -14.76 16.34 -9.83
C LYS A 226 -13.97 16.57 -11.12
N ILE A 227 -12.87 17.32 -11.08
CA ILE A 227 -11.98 17.50 -12.24
C ILE A 227 -11.43 16.14 -12.70
N LEU A 228 -11.02 15.28 -11.77
CA LEU A 228 -10.58 13.91 -12.07
C LEU A 228 -11.68 13.13 -12.83
N SER A 229 -12.93 13.18 -12.35
CA SER A 229 -14.07 12.56 -13.04
C SER A 229 -14.35 13.17 -14.42
N ILE A 230 -14.20 14.49 -14.58
CA ILE A 230 -14.36 15.15 -15.89
C ILE A 230 -13.31 14.67 -16.88
N VAL A 231 -12.05 14.53 -16.45
CA VAL A 231 -10.98 14.00 -17.31
C VAL A 231 -11.23 12.53 -17.65
N GLU A 232 -11.68 11.72 -16.69
CA GLU A 232 -12.09 10.33 -16.92
C GLU A 232 -13.23 10.24 -17.96
N ASP A 233 -14.26 11.07 -17.84
CA ASP A 233 -15.37 11.13 -18.78
C ASP A 233 -14.90 11.52 -20.19
N ARG A 234 -13.96 12.48 -20.31
CA ARG A 234 -13.37 12.89 -21.60
C ARG A 234 -12.55 11.77 -22.23
N ILE A 235 -11.78 11.01 -21.44
CA ILE A 235 -11.03 9.82 -21.90
C ILE A 235 -12.02 8.79 -22.47
N ASN A 236 -13.07 8.48 -21.71
CA ASN A 236 -14.08 7.51 -22.10
C ASN A 236 -14.86 7.97 -23.35
N GLN A 237 -15.22 9.24 -23.43
CA GLN A 237 -15.88 9.83 -24.59
C GLN A 237 -15.00 9.73 -25.84
N HIS A 238 -13.74 10.14 -25.75
CA HIS A 238 -12.80 10.05 -26.87
C HIS A 238 -12.66 8.60 -27.36
N ARG A 239 -12.49 7.64 -26.43
CA ARG A 239 -12.42 6.22 -26.75
C ARG A 239 -13.68 5.71 -27.45
N ASN A 240 -14.86 6.10 -26.96
CA ASN A 240 -16.15 5.70 -27.52
C ASN A 240 -16.41 6.28 -28.93
N LEU A 241 -15.89 7.47 -29.22
CA LEU A 241 -15.96 8.10 -30.55
C LEU A 241 -15.06 7.39 -31.56
N VAL A 242 -13.86 6.98 -31.16
CA VAL A 242 -12.84 6.42 -32.08
C VAL A 242 -13.02 4.92 -32.34
N LEU A 243 -13.36 4.14 -31.30
CA LEU A 243 -13.45 2.66 -31.37
C LEU A 243 -14.36 2.12 -32.49
N PRO A 244 -15.55 2.68 -32.78
CA PRO A 244 -16.43 2.18 -33.82
C PRO A 244 -15.79 2.16 -35.21
N SER A 245 -14.97 3.17 -35.52
CA SER A 245 -14.24 3.33 -36.78
C SER A 245 -13.09 2.33 -36.86
N LEU A 246 -12.34 2.15 -35.76
CA LEU A 246 -11.24 1.18 -35.70
C LEU A 246 -11.74 -0.27 -35.81
N ARG A 247 -12.91 -0.58 -35.22
CA ARG A 247 -13.55 -1.91 -35.28
C ARG A 247 -14.33 -2.18 -36.57
N ALA A 248 -14.43 -1.20 -37.48
CA ALA A 248 -15.15 -1.38 -38.73
C ALA A 248 -14.50 -2.47 -39.61
N LYS A 249 -15.32 -3.19 -40.37
CA LYS A 249 -14.87 -4.31 -41.21
C LYS A 249 -14.58 -3.93 -42.67
N SER A 250 -14.88 -2.69 -43.07
CA SER A 250 -14.60 -2.17 -44.42
C SER A 250 -14.11 -0.72 -44.35
N ILE A 251 -13.43 -0.29 -45.41
CA ILE A 251 -12.90 1.07 -45.56
C ILE A 251 -14.03 2.10 -45.51
N GLU A 252 -15.10 1.87 -46.26
CA GLU A 252 -16.25 2.78 -46.36
C GLU A 252 -16.95 2.93 -45.01
N THR A 253 -17.09 1.82 -44.28
CA THR A 253 -17.71 1.84 -42.95
C THR A 253 -16.83 2.56 -41.94
N ALA A 254 -15.51 2.38 -42.01
CA ALA A 254 -14.54 3.07 -41.14
C ALA A 254 -14.60 4.58 -41.35
N ILE A 255 -14.53 5.02 -42.61
CA ILE A 255 -14.63 6.45 -42.98
C ILE A 255 -15.96 7.03 -42.53
N LYS A 256 -17.09 6.37 -42.84
CA LYS A 256 -18.42 6.87 -42.45
C LYS A 256 -18.53 7.08 -40.94
N LYS A 257 -18.13 6.09 -40.15
CA LYS A 257 -18.17 6.18 -38.68
C LYS A 257 -17.23 7.26 -38.15
N TYR A 258 -16.08 7.45 -38.80
CA TYR A 258 -15.11 8.47 -38.42
C TYR A 258 -15.67 9.89 -38.60
N TYR A 259 -16.29 10.18 -39.73
CA TYR A 259 -16.97 11.47 -39.95
C TYR A 259 -18.21 11.68 -39.09
N GLN A 260 -18.91 10.60 -38.70
CA GLN A 260 -19.99 10.69 -37.73
C GLN A 260 -19.49 11.05 -36.32
N ALA A 261 -18.31 10.55 -35.95
CA ALA A 261 -17.68 10.83 -34.66
C ALA A 261 -17.11 12.24 -34.57
N PHE A 262 -16.64 12.79 -35.71
CA PHE A 262 -15.99 14.10 -35.80
C PHE A 262 -16.66 14.96 -36.88
N PRO A 263 -17.84 15.53 -36.60
CA PRO A 263 -18.59 16.34 -37.57
C PRO A 263 -17.90 17.66 -37.95
N GLU A 264 -16.89 18.08 -37.19
CA GLU A 264 -16.09 19.28 -37.44
C GLU A 264 -15.04 19.12 -38.55
N LEU A 265 -14.85 17.92 -39.09
CA LEU A 265 -13.92 17.68 -40.20
C LEU A 265 -14.37 18.42 -41.47
N THR A 266 -13.42 19.10 -42.12
CA THR A 266 -13.70 19.97 -43.26
C THR A 266 -13.81 19.25 -44.59
N SER A 267 -13.13 18.11 -44.75
CA SER A 267 -13.22 17.27 -45.95
C SER A 267 -14.49 16.42 -45.96
N SER A 268 -14.88 15.89 -47.12
CA SER A 268 -16.02 14.97 -47.21
C SER A 268 -15.58 13.49 -47.07
N PRO A 269 -16.49 12.59 -46.64
CA PRO A 269 -16.24 11.14 -46.67
C PRO A 269 -15.77 10.63 -48.04
N ASP A 270 -16.30 11.19 -49.13
CA ASP A 270 -15.94 10.81 -50.50
C ASP A 270 -14.52 11.27 -50.87
N GLU A 271 -14.11 12.46 -50.44
CA GLU A 271 -12.74 12.94 -50.60
C GLU A 271 -11.73 12.04 -49.89
N PHE A 272 -12.03 11.63 -48.65
CA PHE A 272 -11.14 10.73 -47.92
C PHE A 272 -11.12 9.33 -48.53
N LEU A 273 -12.25 8.83 -49.02
CA LEU A 273 -12.32 7.57 -49.75
C LEU A 273 -11.50 7.63 -51.05
N ASN A 274 -11.55 8.75 -51.78
CA ASN A 274 -10.76 8.96 -52.98
C ASN A 274 -9.25 9.01 -52.67
N PHE A 275 -8.86 9.67 -51.57
CA PHE A 275 -7.48 9.66 -51.09
C PHE A 275 -6.99 8.24 -50.79
N VAL A 276 -7.80 7.44 -50.08
CA VAL A 276 -7.51 6.03 -49.76
C VAL A 276 -7.32 5.20 -51.03
N LYS A 277 -8.22 5.35 -52.01
CA LYS A 277 -8.14 4.65 -53.31
C LYS A 277 -6.91 5.07 -54.11
N ALA A 278 -6.64 6.38 -54.20
CA ALA A 278 -5.50 6.92 -54.95
C ALA A 278 -4.15 6.46 -54.40
N ARG A 279 -4.07 6.24 -53.07
CA ARG A 279 -2.87 5.75 -52.38
C ARG A 279 -2.83 4.21 -52.23
N ASN A 280 -3.86 3.51 -52.69
CA ASN A 280 -4.03 2.06 -52.56
C ASN A 280 -3.88 1.56 -51.11
N LEU A 281 -4.43 2.31 -50.15
CA LEU A 281 -4.32 1.97 -48.73
C LEU A 281 -5.23 0.81 -48.36
N ASN A 282 -4.73 -0.09 -47.54
CA ASN A 282 -5.53 -1.14 -46.93
C ASN A 282 -6.25 -0.64 -45.66
N LEU A 283 -7.12 -1.48 -45.10
CA LEU A 283 -7.93 -1.13 -43.93
C LEU A 283 -7.09 -0.82 -42.69
N ASP A 284 -5.95 -1.50 -42.49
CA ASP A 284 -5.08 -1.27 -41.34
C ASP A 284 -4.31 0.04 -41.46
N GLU A 285 -3.86 0.39 -42.67
CA GLU A 285 -3.26 1.69 -42.96
C GLU A 285 -4.26 2.83 -42.77
N LEU A 286 -5.52 2.66 -43.22
CA LEU A 286 -6.59 3.61 -42.95
C LEU A 286 -6.86 3.75 -41.43
N ARG A 287 -6.92 2.64 -40.70
CA ARG A 287 -7.09 2.65 -39.24
C ARG A 287 -5.97 3.44 -38.58
N ALA A 288 -4.72 3.26 -39.03
CA ALA A 288 -3.58 4.02 -38.52
C ALA A 288 -3.74 5.53 -38.79
N ILE A 289 -4.25 5.94 -39.96
CA ILE A 289 -4.51 7.36 -40.25
C ILE A 289 -5.63 7.90 -39.35
N ILE A 290 -6.75 7.20 -39.25
CA ILE A 290 -7.89 7.58 -38.40
C ILE A 290 -7.42 7.73 -36.94
N PHE A 291 -6.65 6.77 -36.46
CA PHE A 291 -6.08 6.74 -35.12
C PHE A 291 -5.15 7.94 -34.86
N ASN A 292 -4.15 8.17 -35.71
CA ASN A 292 -3.23 9.31 -35.55
C ASN A 292 -3.95 10.66 -35.67
N HIS A 293 -4.98 10.77 -36.50
CA HIS A 293 -5.74 12.01 -36.62
C HIS A 293 -6.69 12.22 -35.44
N SER A 294 -7.27 11.16 -34.86
CA SER A 294 -8.06 11.30 -33.63
C SER A 294 -7.20 11.78 -32.48
N ASP A 295 -5.95 11.32 -32.39
CA ASP A 295 -5.00 11.65 -31.33
C ASP A 295 -4.67 13.15 -31.23
N LEU A 296 -4.84 13.90 -32.31
CA LEU A 296 -4.71 15.37 -32.30
C LEU A 296 -5.66 16.05 -31.30
N ARG A 297 -6.73 15.36 -30.86
CA ARG A 297 -7.70 15.85 -29.87
C ARG A 297 -7.35 15.48 -28.44
N VAL A 298 -6.40 14.56 -28.21
CA VAL A 298 -6.09 14.04 -26.87
C VAL A 298 -5.58 15.15 -25.93
N LYS A 299 -4.87 16.17 -26.45
CA LYS A 299 -4.48 17.36 -25.67
C LYS A 299 -5.67 17.99 -24.93
N THR A 300 -6.83 18.09 -25.59
CA THR A 300 -8.03 18.76 -25.02
C THR A 300 -8.63 18.01 -23.84
N ILE A 301 -8.38 16.69 -23.72
CA ILE A 301 -8.84 15.87 -22.59
C ILE A 301 -8.29 16.44 -21.28
N TYR A 302 -7.00 16.80 -21.29
CA TYR A 302 -6.22 17.24 -20.15
C TYR A 302 -6.11 18.78 -20.02
N THR A 303 -6.76 19.54 -20.89
CA THR A 303 -6.88 21.00 -20.79
C THR A 303 -8.17 21.36 -20.04
N VAL A 304 -8.05 22.10 -18.96
CA VAL A 304 -9.14 22.49 -18.07
C VAL A 304 -9.20 24.01 -17.97
N THR A 305 -10.38 24.59 -18.22
CA THR A 305 -10.60 26.03 -18.14
C THR A 305 -10.83 26.47 -16.69
N LEU A 306 -10.55 27.74 -16.37
CA LEU A 306 -10.95 28.32 -15.07
C LEU A 306 -12.44 28.16 -14.79
N ASP A 307 -13.31 28.31 -15.80
CA ASP A 307 -14.75 28.08 -15.66
C ASP A 307 -15.05 26.66 -15.17
N THR A 308 -14.37 25.66 -15.73
CA THR A 308 -14.56 24.25 -15.32
C THR A 308 -14.18 24.06 -13.84
N PHE A 309 -13.12 24.74 -13.36
CA PHE A 309 -12.75 24.71 -11.94
C PHE A 309 -13.80 25.40 -11.06
N VAL A 310 -14.30 26.57 -11.46
CA VAL A 310 -15.35 27.30 -10.74
C VAL A 310 -16.63 26.46 -10.65
N ASP A 311 -17.07 25.87 -11.76
CA ASP A 311 -18.28 25.01 -11.81
C ASP A 311 -18.12 23.73 -10.99
N SER A 312 -16.88 23.24 -10.88
CA SER A 312 -16.55 22.07 -10.06
C SER A 312 -16.48 22.43 -8.57
N TYR A 313 -16.29 23.71 -8.22
CA TYR A 313 -16.24 24.14 -6.83
C TYR A 313 -17.63 23.94 -6.17
N PRO A 314 -17.76 23.18 -5.06
CA PRO A 314 -19.06 22.82 -4.48
C PRO A 314 -19.93 23.99 -3.95
N LYS A 315 -19.36 25.18 -3.83
CA LYS A 315 -20.00 26.40 -3.31
C LYS A 315 -19.78 27.56 -4.27
N ASN A 316 -20.38 28.71 -3.98
CA ASN A 316 -19.99 29.93 -4.67
C ASN A 316 -18.56 30.32 -4.28
N VAL A 317 -17.72 30.61 -5.26
CA VAL A 317 -16.34 31.03 -5.06
C VAL A 317 -16.04 32.25 -5.92
N ASN A 318 -15.22 33.16 -5.41
CA ASN A 318 -14.73 34.27 -6.21
C ASN A 318 -13.73 33.73 -7.26
N ARG A 319 -14.00 34.02 -8.54
CA ARG A 319 -13.19 33.58 -9.68
C ARG A 319 -11.71 33.93 -9.52
N ASP A 320 -11.39 35.17 -9.15
CA ASP A 320 -10.02 35.66 -9.06
C ASP A 320 -9.26 35.00 -7.90
N LEU A 321 -9.95 34.76 -6.78
CA LEU A 321 -9.35 34.06 -5.63
C LEU A 321 -9.06 32.60 -5.95
N LEU A 322 -9.97 31.91 -6.64
CA LEU A 322 -9.71 30.54 -7.10
C LEU A 322 -8.56 30.50 -8.11
N LYS A 323 -8.52 31.46 -9.05
CA LYS A 323 -7.41 31.59 -10.01
C LYS A 323 -6.07 31.76 -9.31
N ASN A 324 -5.99 32.56 -8.25
CA ASN A 324 -4.77 32.71 -7.46
C ASN A 324 -4.31 31.38 -6.85
N VAL A 325 -5.24 30.56 -6.35
CA VAL A 325 -4.94 29.22 -5.85
C VAL A 325 -4.42 28.31 -6.95
N LEU A 326 -5.07 28.29 -8.12
CA LEU A 326 -4.60 27.49 -9.27
C LEU A 326 -3.20 27.91 -9.71
N ASN A 327 -2.88 29.20 -9.67
CA ASN A 327 -1.55 29.72 -10.00
C ASN A 327 -0.47 29.31 -8.97
N ILE A 328 -0.83 29.06 -7.70
CA ILE A 328 0.09 28.46 -6.73
C ILE A 328 0.48 27.05 -7.17
N TRP A 329 -0.45 26.30 -7.76
CA TRP A 329 -0.26 24.93 -8.25
C TRP A 329 0.22 24.83 -9.70
N ALA A 330 0.54 25.96 -10.35
CA ALA A 330 0.91 25.99 -11.75
C ALA A 330 2.35 26.46 -11.99
N LEU A 331 2.93 25.92 -13.06
CA LEU A 331 4.19 26.34 -13.67
C LEU A 331 3.96 26.79 -15.11
N SER A 332 4.76 27.73 -15.58
CA SER A 332 4.83 28.15 -16.98
C SER A 332 6.08 27.57 -17.65
N PHE A 333 6.07 27.48 -18.98
CA PHE A 333 7.23 27.06 -19.76
C PHE A 333 8.44 27.99 -19.49
N GLY A 334 9.56 27.41 -19.05
CA GLY A 334 10.79 28.13 -18.72
C GLY A 334 10.99 28.39 -17.22
N ASP A 335 9.97 28.17 -16.38
CA ASP A 335 10.05 28.38 -14.93
C ASP A 335 11.14 27.50 -14.27
N LEU A 336 11.48 26.37 -14.89
CA LEU A 336 12.49 25.43 -14.37
C LEU A 336 13.85 25.54 -15.07
N SER A 337 14.09 26.60 -15.85
CA SER A 337 15.30 26.79 -16.67
C SER A 337 16.61 26.82 -15.87
N THR A 338 16.59 27.25 -14.61
CA THR A 338 17.78 27.30 -13.74
C THR A 338 17.99 26.03 -12.92
N LEU A 339 17.05 25.08 -12.95
CA LEU A 339 17.15 23.84 -12.18
C LEU A 339 18.12 22.87 -12.87
N ASN A 340 18.96 22.18 -12.09
CA ASN A 340 19.70 21.04 -12.63
C ASN A 340 18.68 19.96 -13.06
N PRO A 341 18.67 19.53 -14.33
CA PRO A 341 17.68 18.58 -14.83
C PRO A 341 17.73 17.22 -14.11
N GLU A 342 18.89 16.82 -13.58
CA GLU A 342 18.99 15.59 -12.77
C GLU A 342 18.28 15.69 -11.42
N HIS A 343 18.02 16.91 -10.90
CA HIS A 343 17.26 17.05 -9.65
C HIS A 343 15.78 16.67 -9.83
N LEU A 344 15.27 16.64 -11.07
CA LEU A 344 13.89 16.23 -11.38
C LEU A 344 13.60 14.78 -10.99
N PHE A 345 14.60 13.91 -10.90
CA PHE A 345 14.39 12.52 -10.53
C PHE A 345 13.99 12.32 -9.06
N LEU A 346 14.39 13.22 -8.15
CA LEU A 346 14.20 13.03 -6.70
C LEU A 346 13.64 14.27 -5.99
N GLY A 347 13.34 15.34 -6.72
CA GLY A 347 12.84 16.60 -6.18
C GLY A 347 12.16 17.43 -7.25
N ASN A 348 11.23 16.81 -7.99
CA ASN A 348 10.58 17.45 -9.12
C ASN A 348 9.61 18.55 -8.65
N PRO A 349 9.79 19.83 -9.05
CA PRO A 349 8.90 20.92 -8.62
C PRO A 349 7.44 20.72 -9.00
N ILE A 350 7.13 19.91 -10.02
CA ILE A 350 5.74 19.65 -10.42
C ILE A 350 4.94 18.90 -9.36
N TRP A 351 5.60 18.21 -8.42
CA TRP A 351 4.93 17.54 -7.29
C TRP A 351 4.13 18.54 -6.45
N GLN A 352 4.60 19.77 -6.37
CA GLN A 352 3.93 20.89 -5.69
C GLN A 352 3.17 21.80 -6.65
N LYS A 353 3.42 21.67 -7.95
CA LYS A 353 2.86 22.51 -9.01
C LYS A 353 2.53 21.68 -10.25
N PRO A 354 1.51 20.80 -10.16
CA PRO A 354 1.22 19.81 -11.19
C PRO A 354 0.65 20.42 -12.48
N LEU A 355 0.10 21.64 -12.41
CA LEU A 355 -0.54 22.29 -13.55
C LEU A 355 0.50 23.01 -14.42
N ILE A 356 0.27 23.00 -15.74
CA ILE A 356 0.94 23.91 -16.67
C ILE A 356 -0.03 25.05 -16.95
N ASN A 357 0.39 26.27 -16.67
CA ASN A 357 -0.36 27.48 -17.01
C ASN A 357 -0.28 27.72 -18.52
N LEU A 358 -1.43 27.84 -19.17
CA LEU A 358 -1.55 28.18 -20.59
C LEU A 358 -2.19 29.57 -20.74
N GLU A 359 -2.28 30.06 -21.98
CA GLU A 359 -2.99 31.29 -22.31
C GLU A 359 -4.51 31.17 -22.07
N ASP A 360 -5.21 32.31 -22.02
CA ASP A 360 -6.68 32.40 -21.94
C ASP A 360 -7.31 31.65 -20.76
N GLU A 361 -6.68 31.69 -19.58
CA GLU A 361 -7.18 31.03 -18.35
C GLU A 361 -7.39 29.51 -18.49
N ASN A 362 -6.53 28.88 -19.30
CA ASN A 362 -6.46 27.44 -19.46
C ASN A 362 -5.31 26.86 -18.64
N TYR A 363 -5.54 25.68 -18.07
CA TYR A 363 -4.53 24.90 -17.37
C TYR A 363 -4.44 23.52 -18.01
N PHE A 364 -3.22 23.02 -18.19
CA PHE A 364 -2.98 21.68 -18.70
C PHE A 364 -2.42 20.78 -17.60
N CYS A 365 -3.05 19.62 -17.39
CA CYS A 365 -2.66 18.66 -16.35
C CYS A 365 -2.53 17.25 -16.96
N PRO A 366 -1.34 16.88 -17.45
CA PRO A 366 -1.15 15.58 -18.09
C PRO A 366 -1.25 14.44 -17.07
N VAL A 367 -0.63 14.62 -15.90
CA VAL A 367 -0.65 13.63 -14.82
C VAL A 367 -1.76 13.95 -13.82
N ILE A 368 -3.02 13.72 -14.20
CA ILE A 368 -4.18 14.12 -13.38
C ILE A 368 -4.22 13.47 -11.98
N THR A 369 -3.62 12.28 -11.84
CA THR A 369 -3.51 11.54 -10.58
C THR A 369 -2.41 12.08 -9.65
N LEU A 370 -1.51 12.95 -10.14
CA LEU A 370 -0.40 13.50 -9.36
C LEU A 370 -0.89 14.26 -8.11
N PHE A 371 -2.04 14.91 -8.23
CA PHE A 371 -2.66 15.65 -7.14
C PHE A 371 -3.08 14.75 -5.97
N LEU A 372 -3.39 13.47 -6.20
CA LEU A 372 -3.70 12.52 -5.12
C LEU A 372 -2.45 12.24 -4.28
N ASN A 373 -1.30 12.08 -4.93
CA ASN A 373 -0.03 11.79 -4.27
C ASN A 373 0.41 12.90 -3.32
N TYR A 374 0.24 14.14 -3.76
CA TYR A 374 0.72 15.35 -3.07
C TYR A 374 -0.43 16.21 -2.54
N LEU A 375 -1.62 15.63 -2.33
CA LEU A 375 -2.83 16.37 -1.95
C LEU A 375 -2.60 17.21 -0.69
N THR A 376 -1.99 16.62 0.33
CA THR A 376 -1.65 17.31 1.57
C THR A 376 -0.73 18.51 1.30
N ASP A 377 0.35 18.29 0.55
CA ASP A 377 1.33 19.34 0.26
C ASP A 377 0.71 20.49 -0.56
N LEU A 378 -0.17 20.17 -1.51
CA LEU A 378 -0.88 21.14 -2.34
C LEU A 378 -1.85 21.99 -1.53
N MET A 379 -2.58 21.40 -0.58
CA MET A 379 -3.45 22.14 0.33
C MET A 379 -2.64 22.99 1.31
N GLU A 380 -1.51 22.47 1.80
CA GLU A 380 -0.59 23.23 2.63
C GLU A 380 0.00 24.43 1.91
N ALA A 381 0.34 24.31 0.62
CA ALA A 381 0.87 25.40 -0.18
C ALA A 381 -0.08 26.61 -0.23
N VAL A 382 -1.40 26.39 -0.13
CA VAL A 382 -2.41 27.45 -0.08
C VAL A 382 -2.35 28.24 1.24
N ILE A 383 -2.16 27.55 2.37
CA ILE A 383 -2.19 28.18 3.70
C ILE A 383 -0.82 28.62 4.22
N LYS A 384 0.28 28.06 3.68
CA LYS A 384 1.66 28.33 4.11
C LYS A 384 2.07 29.80 4.08
N PRO A 385 1.59 30.64 3.12
CA PRO A 385 1.84 32.08 3.15
C PRO A 385 1.21 32.81 4.35
N TYR A 386 0.32 32.17 5.11
CA TYR A 386 -0.43 32.75 6.23
C TYR A 386 0.01 32.09 7.56
N PRO A 387 0.99 32.65 8.29
CA PRO A 387 1.64 31.98 9.42
C PRO A 387 0.71 31.53 10.54
N GLU A 388 -0.31 32.34 10.87
CA GLU A 388 -1.26 32.01 11.94
C GLU A 388 -2.18 30.83 11.55
N LEU A 389 -2.61 30.74 10.29
CA LEU A 389 -3.37 29.59 9.79
C LEU A 389 -2.48 28.35 9.74
N TYR A 390 -1.25 28.49 9.25
CA TYR A 390 -0.31 27.39 9.18
C TYR A 390 0.05 26.83 10.56
N LYS A 391 0.22 27.70 11.57
CA LYS A 391 0.43 27.28 12.97
C LYS A 391 -0.76 26.49 13.51
N LYS A 392 -1.99 26.96 13.28
CA LYS A 392 -3.22 26.23 13.69
C LYS A 392 -3.31 24.86 13.01
N TYR A 393 -2.92 24.77 11.74
CA TYR A 393 -2.83 23.51 11.02
C TYR A 393 -1.79 22.56 11.62
N GLU A 394 -0.58 23.03 11.92
CA GLU A 394 0.45 22.21 12.58
C GLU A 394 -0.03 21.64 13.93
N GLU A 395 -0.69 22.45 14.74
CA GLU A 395 -1.29 22.01 16.01
C GLU A 395 -2.44 21.01 15.80
N ARG A 396 -3.20 21.16 14.71
CA ARG A 396 -4.33 20.27 14.37
C ARG A 396 -3.86 18.88 13.97
N ARG A 397 -2.73 18.73 13.27
CA ARG A 397 -2.22 17.44 12.77
C ARG A 397 -2.09 16.37 13.86
N GLY A 398 -1.51 16.72 15.03
CA GLY A 398 -1.38 15.80 16.16
C GLY A 398 -2.72 15.37 16.72
N LYS A 399 -3.59 16.36 17.03
CA LYS A 399 -4.94 16.11 17.56
C LYS A 399 -5.81 15.30 16.61
N PHE A 400 -5.67 15.53 15.30
CA PHE A 400 -6.38 14.77 14.28
C PHE A 400 -5.93 13.31 14.29
N LEU A 401 -4.63 13.05 14.27
CA LEU A 401 -4.09 11.70 14.30
C LEU A 401 -4.54 10.94 15.56
N GLU A 402 -4.45 11.54 16.75
CA GLU A 402 -4.91 10.93 18.00
C GLU A 402 -6.40 10.57 17.96
N GLU A 403 -7.25 11.44 17.43
CA GLU A 403 -8.69 11.20 17.30
C GLU A 403 -8.99 10.07 16.30
N GLU A 404 -8.34 10.06 15.15
CA GLU A 404 -8.53 9.03 14.13
C GLU A 404 -8.09 7.64 14.63
N ILE A 405 -6.94 7.55 15.32
CA ILE A 405 -6.50 6.30 15.94
C ILE A 405 -7.52 5.84 16.99
N TYR A 406 -8.01 6.75 17.84
CA TYR A 406 -9.04 6.42 18.82
C TYR A 406 -10.31 5.84 18.15
N GLN A 407 -10.81 6.48 17.09
CA GLN A 407 -11.99 6.01 16.37
C GLN A 407 -11.74 4.65 15.69
N LEU A 408 -10.56 4.49 15.09
CA LEU A 408 -10.17 3.27 14.39
C LEU A 408 -10.11 2.07 15.34
N PHE A 409 -9.46 2.21 16.50
CA PHE A 409 -9.42 1.15 17.52
C PHE A 409 -10.78 0.91 18.18
N SER A 410 -11.57 1.95 18.43
CA SER A 410 -12.93 1.82 18.99
C SER A 410 -13.84 1.00 18.08
N LYS A 411 -13.73 1.20 16.76
CA LYS A 411 -14.46 0.42 15.76
C LYS A 411 -13.90 -1.01 15.64
N ALA A 412 -12.58 -1.17 15.68
CA ALA A 412 -11.92 -2.45 15.53
C ALA A 412 -12.17 -3.41 16.70
N PHE A 413 -12.26 -2.88 17.92
CA PHE A 413 -12.42 -3.64 19.16
C PHE A 413 -13.55 -3.08 20.04
N PRO A 414 -14.83 -3.30 19.70
CA PRO A 414 -15.95 -2.72 20.43
C PRO A 414 -16.06 -3.11 21.91
N SER A 415 -15.46 -4.24 22.31
CA SER A 415 -15.41 -4.71 23.69
C SER A 415 -14.18 -4.22 24.47
N ALA A 416 -13.25 -3.51 23.84
CA ALA A 416 -12.07 -2.99 24.50
C ALA A 416 -12.39 -1.77 25.37
N ARG A 417 -11.62 -1.58 26.44
CA ARG A 417 -11.57 -0.31 27.16
C ARG A 417 -10.43 0.51 26.60
N ILE A 418 -10.72 1.71 26.12
CA ILE A 418 -9.78 2.57 25.42
C ILE A 418 -9.60 3.86 26.20
N TYR A 419 -8.35 4.19 26.51
CA TYR A 419 -7.96 5.33 27.34
C TYR A 419 -7.06 6.27 26.53
N ARG A 420 -7.46 7.54 26.42
CA ARG A 420 -6.69 8.59 25.74
C ARG A 420 -5.85 9.36 26.75
N GLY A 421 -4.59 9.64 26.43
CA GLY A 421 -3.68 10.46 27.25
C GLY A 421 -3.49 9.88 28.64
N SER A 422 -2.57 8.93 28.83
CA SER A 422 -2.28 8.36 30.15
C SER A 422 -0.96 8.90 30.69
N GLU A 423 -1.03 9.91 31.56
CA GLU A 423 0.13 10.46 32.27
C GLU A 423 0.59 9.53 33.39
N TRP A 424 1.88 9.22 33.41
CA TRP A 424 2.50 8.36 34.39
C TRP A 424 3.89 8.89 34.78
N PHE A 425 4.33 8.52 35.99
CA PHE A 425 5.61 8.96 36.53
C PHE A 425 6.62 7.82 36.49
N ASP A 426 7.75 8.05 35.83
CA ASP A 426 8.87 7.12 35.81
C ASP A 426 9.83 7.44 36.96
N SER A 427 9.84 6.57 37.97
CA SER A 427 10.74 6.68 39.11
C SER A 427 12.23 6.54 38.73
N THR A 428 12.54 5.91 37.60
CA THR A 428 13.92 5.67 37.15
C THR A 428 14.54 6.96 36.61
N THR A 429 13.76 7.75 35.86
CA THR A 429 14.22 9.01 35.26
C THR A 429 13.75 10.25 36.02
N ASN A 430 12.90 10.08 37.04
CA ASN A 430 12.30 11.14 37.85
C ASN A 430 11.55 12.17 36.98
N LYS A 431 10.81 11.68 35.98
CA LYS A 431 10.08 12.48 34.99
C LYS A 431 8.69 11.89 34.74
N SER A 432 7.74 12.77 34.45
CA SER A 432 6.42 12.37 33.96
C SER A 432 6.44 12.22 32.44
N PHE A 433 5.77 11.19 31.95
CA PHE A 433 5.53 10.93 30.54
C PHE A 433 4.04 10.71 30.32
N GLU A 434 3.63 10.75 29.07
CA GLU A 434 2.25 10.52 28.66
C GLU A 434 2.26 9.53 27.51
N ASN A 435 1.35 8.57 27.54
CA ASN A 435 1.03 7.71 26.40
C ASN A 435 -0.22 8.24 25.68
N ASP A 436 -0.19 8.24 24.35
CA ASP A 436 -1.26 8.82 23.52
C ASP A 436 -2.56 7.98 23.59
N LEU A 437 -2.46 6.65 23.42
CA LEU A 437 -3.62 5.75 23.47
C LEU A 437 -3.27 4.38 24.06
N LEU A 438 -4.05 3.97 25.06
CA LEU A 438 -3.93 2.68 25.74
C LEU A 438 -5.22 1.87 25.57
N ILE A 439 -5.11 0.63 25.08
CA ILE A 439 -6.27 -0.24 24.83
C ILE A 439 -6.14 -1.52 25.65
N LEU A 440 -7.10 -1.78 26.54
CA LEU A 440 -7.22 -3.03 27.28
C LEU A 440 -8.31 -3.90 26.63
N LEU A 441 -7.90 -5.05 26.09
CA LEU A 441 -8.78 -6.03 25.43
C LEU A 441 -8.50 -7.43 25.99
N ASP A 442 -9.44 -7.95 26.79
CA ASP A 442 -9.31 -9.27 27.41
C ASP A 442 -8.01 -9.38 28.24
N SER A 443 -7.05 -10.22 27.83
CA SER A 443 -5.73 -10.36 28.45
C SER A 443 -4.62 -9.60 27.74
N TYR A 444 -4.94 -8.77 26.75
CA TYR A 444 -4.00 -7.96 25.99
C TYR A 444 -4.08 -6.49 26.35
N LEU A 445 -2.93 -5.85 26.37
CA LEU A 445 -2.80 -4.41 26.50
C LEU A 445 -2.02 -3.85 25.32
N LEU A 446 -2.62 -2.94 24.55
CA LEU A 446 -1.96 -2.29 23.42
C LEU A 446 -1.57 -0.87 23.81
N ILE A 447 -0.28 -0.56 23.65
CA ILE A 447 0.31 0.76 23.86
C ILE A 447 0.54 1.38 22.49
N VAL A 448 -0.23 2.41 22.15
CA VAL A 448 -0.17 3.07 20.85
C VAL A 448 0.36 4.49 21.01
N GLU A 449 1.36 4.83 20.19
CA GLU A 449 2.00 6.14 20.12
C GLU A 449 1.66 6.82 18.78
N ALA A 450 1.21 8.06 18.81
CA ALA A 450 0.81 8.82 17.63
C ALA A 450 1.90 9.84 17.24
N LYS A 451 2.39 9.80 16.00
CA LYS A 451 3.45 10.74 15.53
C LYS A 451 3.08 11.43 14.21
N SER A 452 2.92 12.74 14.26
CA SER A 452 2.53 13.59 13.11
C SER A 452 3.70 14.29 12.41
N GLY A 453 4.94 13.88 12.69
CA GLY A 453 6.16 14.50 12.18
C GLY A 453 6.28 14.41 10.65
N ARG A 454 6.67 15.52 10.02
CA ARG A 454 6.78 15.65 8.55
C ARG A 454 8.05 15.00 8.01
N VAL A 455 7.91 14.30 6.89
CA VAL A 455 9.03 13.85 6.05
C VAL A 455 9.44 15.01 5.13
N THR A 456 10.70 15.41 5.16
CA THR A 456 11.18 16.52 4.33
C THR A 456 11.61 16.03 2.94
N GLU A 457 11.60 16.94 1.96
CA GLU A 457 12.14 16.68 0.61
C GLU A 457 13.61 16.22 0.65
N SER A 458 14.41 16.73 1.60
CA SER A 458 15.78 16.25 1.78
C SER A 458 15.86 14.79 2.21
N THR A 459 14.93 14.33 3.06
CA THR A 459 14.81 12.92 3.44
C THR A 459 14.42 12.07 2.24
N ARG A 460 13.42 12.49 1.44
CA ARG A 460 13.00 11.78 0.22
C ARG A 460 14.16 11.61 -0.78
N ARG A 461 15.07 12.59 -0.86
CA ARG A 461 16.31 12.48 -1.66
C ARG A 461 17.37 11.53 -1.11
N GLY A 462 17.17 10.96 0.08
CA GLY A 462 18.14 10.10 0.75
C GLY A 462 19.30 10.86 1.40
N ALA A 463 19.08 12.10 1.88
CA ALA A 463 20.10 12.79 2.67
C ALA A 463 20.23 12.15 4.07
N VAL A 464 21.37 11.51 4.33
CA VAL A 464 21.62 10.67 5.51
C VAL A 464 21.25 11.35 6.83
N GLU A 465 21.72 12.59 7.06
CA GLU A 465 21.44 13.31 8.31
C GLU A 465 19.95 13.67 8.48
N SER A 466 19.27 14.02 7.37
CA SER A 466 17.82 14.27 7.41
C SER A 466 17.05 12.98 7.69
N LEU A 467 17.50 11.86 7.09
CA LEU A 467 16.93 10.54 7.28
C LEU A 467 17.09 10.05 8.73
N LYS A 468 18.29 10.13 9.29
CA LYS A 468 18.54 9.80 10.71
C LYS A 468 17.66 10.62 11.64
N LYS A 469 17.51 11.92 11.38
CA LYS A 469 16.67 12.82 12.20
C LYS A 469 15.19 12.42 12.14
N ILE A 470 14.66 12.08 10.97
CA ILE A 470 13.24 11.69 10.86
C ILE A 470 12.99 10.28 11.43
N LEU A 471 13.88 9.31 11.18
CA LEU A 471 13.78 7.97 11.75
C LEU A 471 13.87 8.00 13.27
N LYS A 472 14.72 8.88 13.82
CA LYS A 472 14.77 9.12 15.25
C LYS A 472 13.40 9.56 15.79
N LYS A 473 12.75 10.52 15.13
CA LYS A 473 11.47 11.10 15.57
C LYS A 473 10.27 10.16 15.37
N LEU A 474 10.24 9.40 14.27
CA LEU A 474 9.08 8.58 13.90
C LEU A 474 9.17 7.12 14.33
N VAL A 475 10.38 6.59 14.56
CA VAL A 475 10.61 5.17 14.88
C VAL A 475 11.29 5.01 16.24
N VAL A 476 12.45 5.65 16.44
CA VAL A 476 13.29 5.39 17.64
C VAL A 476 12.66 5.95 18.92
N GLU A 477 12.30 7.22 18.94
CA GLU A 477 11.69 7.88 20.09
C GLU A 477 10.37 7.21 20.54
N PRO A 478 9.38 6.94 19.66
CA PRO A 478 8.18 6.20 20.05
C PRO A 478 8.47 4.77 20.54
N SER A 479 9.44 4.08 19.95
CA SER A 479 9.83 2.73 20.40
C SER A 479 10.37 2.76 21.83
N ILE A 480 11.19 3.74 22.17
CA ILE A 480 11.72 3.93 23.53
C ILE A 480 10.60 4.32 24.51
N GLN A 481 9.69 5.21 24.10
CA GLN A 481 8.55 5.65 24.92
C GLN A 481 7.62 4.48 25.26
N SER A 482 7.16 3.76 24.24
CA SER A 482 6.25 2.60 24.39
C SER A 482 6.89 1.46 25.18
N LYS A 483 8.18 1.15 24.94
CA LYS A 483 8.92 0.16 25.71
C LYS A 483 8.96 0.52 27.19
N ARG A 484 9.30 1.77 27.51
CA ARG A 484 9.40 2.20 28.90
C ARG A 484 8.07 2.10 29.63
N PHE A 485 6.97 2.47 28.98
CA PHE A 485 5.64 2.35 29.57
C PHE A 485 5.21 0.88 29.70
N SER A 486 5.53 0.04 28.72
CA SER A 486 5.36 -1.42 28.80
C SER A 486 6.10 -1.99 30.01
N ASP A 487 7.38 -1.67 30.17
CA ASP A 487 8.22 -2.18 31.27
C ASP A 487 7.69 -1.72 32.64
N TYR A 488 7.22 -0.46 32.74
CA TYR A 488 6.54 0.07 33.93
C TYR A 488 5.28 -0.75 34.27
N LEU A 489 4.39 -0.98 33.30
CA LEU A 489 3.15 -1.72 33.52
C LEU A 489 3.44 -3.18 33.88
N LYS A 490 4.33 -3.86 33.16
CA LYS A 490 4.70 -5.26 33.42
C LYS A 490 5.28 -5.46 34.83
N SER A 491 6.04 -4.48 35.32
CA SER A 491 6.67 -4.55 36.64
C SER A 491 5.73 -4.19 37.79
N ASN A 492 4.54 -3.63 37.51
CA ASN A 492 3.61 -3.13 38.52
C ASN A 492 2.16 -3.61 38.27
N PRO A 493 1.87 -4.92 38.21
CA PRO A 493 0.53 -5.43 37.94
C PRO A 493 -0.47 -5.00 39.02
N SER A 494 -1.37 -4.07 38.71
CA SER A 494 -2.29 -3.45 39.66
C SER A 494 -3.41 -2.64 38.97
N LEU A 495 -4.30 -2.05 39.76
CA LEU A 495 -5.19 -0.99 39.31
C LEU A 495 -4.42 0.34 39.29
N HIS A 496 -4.11 0.83 38.09
CA HIS A 496 -3.47 2.12 37.86
C HIS A 496 -4.50 3.24 37.71
N LYS A 497 -4.09 4.45 38.09
CA LYS A 497 -4.86 5.68 37.99
C LYS A 497 -4.03 6.73 37.27
N PHE A 498 -4.20 6.81 35.96
CA PHE A 498 -3.51 7.80 35.12
C PHE A 498 -4.41 9.00 34.89
N LYS A 499 -3.86 10.21 34.92
CA LYS A 499 -4.60 11.41 34.51
C LYS A 499 -4.33 11.69 33.04
N ASN A 500 -5.32 12.24 32.34
CA ASN A 500 -5.10 12.85 31.03
C ASN A 500 -4.86 14.36 31.17
N ARG A 501 -4.47 15.01 30.06
CA ARG A 501 -4.25 16.48 30.02
C ARG A 501 -5.48 17.31 30.40
N GLN A 502 -6.67 16.75 30.33
CA GLN A 502 -7.93 17.40 30.73
C GLN A 502 -8.26 17.19 32.22
N GLY A 503 -7.44 16.40 32.93
CA GLY A 503 -7.62 16.06 34.35
C GLY A 503 -8.57 14.88 34.60
N GLU A 504 -9.08 14.24 33.55
CA GLU A 504 -9.91 13.05 33.66
C GLU A 504 -9.05 11.84 34.06
N LEU A 505 -9.67 10.88 34.76
CA LEU A 505 -8.96 9.74 35.32
C LEU A 505 -9.20 8.48 34.47
N ASN A 506 -8.10 7.93 33.94
CA ASN A 506 -8.03 6.63 33.31
C ASN A 506 -7.73 5.57 34.39
N GLU A 507 -8.71 4.73 34.72
CA GLU A 507 -8.56 3.60 35.63
C GLU A 507 -8.24 2.32 34.85
N VAL A 508 -7.00 1.84 34.95
CA VAL A 508 -6.50 0.75 34.12
C VAL A 508 -6.01 -0.39 35.00
N ASP A 509 -6.72 -1.52 34.99
CA ASP A 509 -6.31 -2.73 35.69
C ASP A 509 -5.53 -3.64 34.74
N ASN A 510 -4.23 -3.80 34.97
CA ASN A 510 -3.37 -4.68 34.18
C ASN A 510 -3.04 -6.00 34.89
N SER A 511 -3.67 -6.32 36.02
CA SER A 511 -3.40 -7.56 36.79
C SER A 511 -3.69 -8.85 36.00
N LYS A 512 -4.65 -8.80 35.09
CA LYS A 512 -5.03 -9.90 34.19
C LYS A 512 -4.38 -9.82 32.80
N VAL A 513 -3.58 -8.79 32.55
CA VAL A 513 -2.84 -8.69 31.30
C VAL A 513 -1.77 -9.78 31.27
N ARG A 514 -1.63 -10.42 30.12
CA ARG A 514 -0.64 -11.47 29.85
C ARG A 514 0.28 -11.05 28.71
N GLU A 515 -0.21 -10.26 27.76
CA GLU A 515 0.54 -9.78 26.62
C GLU A 515 0.44 -8.27 26.46
N VAL A 516 1.56 -7.63 26.12
CA VAL A 516 1.61 -6.18 25.83
C VAL A 516 2.12 -5.98 24.41
N ILE A 517 1.30 -5.34 23.57
CA ILE A 517 1.63 -5.02 22.18
C ILE A 517 2.01 -3.53 22.13
N ARG A 518 3.08 -3.20 21.41
CA ARG A 518 3.50 -1.81 21.19
C ARG A 518 3.31 -1.45 19.73
N LEU A 519 2.80 -0.25 19.46
CA LEU A 519 2.57 0.23 18.10
C LEU A 519 2.84 1.73 18.00
N SER A 520 3.56 2.14 16.96
CA SER A 520 3.69 3.55 16.57
C SER A 520 2.87 3.79 15.31
N VAL A 521 1.96 4.76 15.34
CA VAL A 521 1.13 5.14 14.18
C VAL A 521 1.52 6.54 13.73
N THR A 522 1.81 6.69 12.45
CA THR A 522 2.27 7.95 11.87
C THR A 522 1.23 8.56 10.92
N LEU A 523 1.19 9.90 10.84
CA LEU A 523 0.36 10.58 9.83
C LEU A 523 1.03 10.54 8.44
N GLU A 524 2.36 10.56 8.41
CA GLU A 524 3.16 10.44 7.18
C GLU A 524 3.56 8.98 6.95
N SER A 525 3.72 8.58 5.69
CA SER A 525 4.32 7.29 5.33
C SER A 525 5.80 7.44 4.99
N LEU A 526 6.62 6.48 5.43
CA LEU A 526 8.00 6.27 4.96
C LEU A 526 8.12 4.98 4.12
N GLY A 527 6.98 4.46 3.64
CA GLY A 527 6.91 3.27 2.78
C GLY A 527 7.64 2.08 3.39
N ILE A 528 8.53 1.47 2.62
CA ILE A 528 9.25 0.26 3.01
C ILE A 528 10.12 0.43 4.25
N LEU A 529 10.55 1.67 4.60
CA LEU A 529 11.47 1.89 5.72
C LEU A 529 10.85 1.53 7.07
N PHE A 530 9.53 1.61 7.19
CA PHE A 530 8.83 1.17 8.40
C PHE A 530 8.87 -0.34 8.60
N CYS A 531 9.15 -1.11 7.54
CA CYS A 531 9.18 -2.56 7.53
C CYS A 531 10.63 -3.13 7.43
N ARG A 532 11.64 -2.32 7.74
CA ARG A 532 13.05 -2.66 7.53
C ARG A 532 13.93 -2.31 8.73
N SER A 533 13.43 -2.55 9.94
CA SER A 533 14.13 -2.15 11.17
C SER A 533 15.52 -2.82 11.30
N THR A 534 15.66 -4.07 10.85
CA THR A 534 16.94 -4.79 10.81
C THR A 534 17.91 -4.12 9.84
N ASP A 535 17.50 -3.87 8.60
CA ASP A 535 18.35 -3.19 7.62
C ASP A 535 18.75 -1.77 8.06
N LEU A 536 17.85 -1.03 8.70
CA LEU A 536 18.13 0.30 9.23
C LEU A 536 19.19 0.27 10.35
N LYS A 537 19.20 -0.79 11.17
CA LYS A 537 20.24 -1.00 12.21
C LYS A 537 21.58 -1.34 11.57
N GLU A 538 21.59 -2.27 10.61
CA GLU A 538 22.79 -2.68 9.89
C GLU A 538 23.39 -1.54 9.03
N ALA A 539 22.56 -0.64 8.53
CA ALA A 539 22.96 0.57 7.81
C ALA A 539 23.45 1.72 8.72
N GLY A 540 23.43 1.54 10.05
CA GLY A 540 23.80 2.58 11.01
C GLY A 540 22.88 3.81 10.97
N LEU A 541 21.64 3.65 10.47
CA LEU A 541 20.63 4.72 10.37
C LEU A 541 19.80 4.85 11.65
N ILE A 542 19.64 3.75 12.39
CA ILE A 542 19.10 3.75 13.75
C ILE A 542 20.04 2.96 14.70
N PRO A 543 19.99 3.21 16.03
CA PRO A 543 20.86 2.50 16.97
C PRO A 543 20.53 1.00 17.03
N SER A 544 21.56 0.14 17.01
CA SER A 544 21.42 -1.32 17.01
C SER A 544 20.81 -1.89 18.30
N ASN A 545 20.96 -1.19 19.42
CA ASN A 545 20.46 -1.61 20.73
C ASN A 545 19.00 -1.20 21.01
N VAL A 546 18.35 -0.49 20.09
CA VAL A 546 16.95 -0.08 20.26
C VAL A 546 16.04 -1.24 19.87
N GLU A 547 15.18 -1.63 20.81
CA GLU A 547 14.06 -2.53 20.57
C GLU A 547 12.93 -1.73 19.90
N THR A 548 12.78 -1.90 18.59
CA THR A 548 11.84 -1.16 17.76
C THR A 548 10.44 -1.76 17.90
N SER A 549 9.43 -0.90 18.12
CA SER A 549 8.03 -1.30 17.95
C SER A 549 7.63 -1.19 16.47
N PRO A 550 6.71 -2.03 15.96
CA PRO A 550 6.10 -1.82 14.65
C PRO A 550 5.65 -0.36 14.49
N THR A 551 6.01 0.23 13.36
CA THR A 551 5.60 1.58 12.98
C THR A 551 4.85 1.48 11.66
N MET A 552 3.71 2.14 11.53
CA MET A 552 2.93 2.13 10.28
C MET A 552 2.14 3.42 10.13
N SER A 553 1.77 3.77 8.90
CA SER A 553 0.94 4.97 8.70
C SER A 553 -0.51 4.72 9.12
N LEU A 554 -1.25 5.80 9.40
CA LEU A 554 -2.70 5.73 9.63
C LEU A 554 -3.43 5.05 8.46
N ALA A 555 -3.00 5.31 7.22
CA ALA A 555 -3.61 4.73 6.03
C ALA A 555 -3.38 3.21 5.95
N ASP A 556 -2.18 2.73 6.27
CA ASP A 556 -1.86 1.30 6.31
C ASP A 556 -2.69 0.58 7.39
N LEU A 557 -2.76 1.16 8.60
CA LEU A 557 -3.55 0.60 9.69
C LEU A 557 -5.05 0.55 9.35
N GLU A 558 -5.57 1.55 8.63
CA GLU A 558 -6.94 1.52 8.10
C GLU A 558 -7.15 0.39 7.10
N ILE A 559 -6.21 0.15 6.19
CA ILE A 559 -6.27 -0.97 5.25
C ILE A 559 -6.27 -2.30 6.01
N ILE A 560 -5.38 -2.47 6.98
CA ILE A 560 -5.31 -3.68 7.82
C ILE A 560 -6.64 -3.92 8.54
N PHE A 561 -7.17 -2.93 9.25
CA PHE A 561 -8.41 -3.07 10.03
C PHE A 561 -9.66 -3.13 9.16
N GLU A 562 -9.62 -2.59 7.95
CA GLU A 562 -10.67 -2.81 6.98
C GLU A 562 -10.62 -4.25 6.48
N ILE A 563 -9.50 -4.74 5.97
CA ILE A 563 -9.38 -6.10 5.41
C ILE A 563 -9.68 -7.19 6.45
N LEU A 564 -9.06 -7.10 7.64
CA LEU A 564 -9.23 -8.08 8.72
C LEU A 564 -10.56 -7.86 9.45
N GLN A 565 -11.45 -8.84 9.40
CA GLN A 565 -12.83 -8.66 9.87
C GLN A 565 -12.94 -8.89 11.38
N GLY A 566 -12.31 -9.95 11.89
CA GLY A 566 -12.37 -10.33 13.29
C GLY A 566 -11.52 -9.45 14.21
N GLY A 567 -11.81 -9.47 15.51
CA GLY A 567 -10.95 -8.90 16.54
C GLY A 567 -9.70 -9.76 16.77
N CYS A 568 -9.85 -11.08 16.74
CA CYS A 568 -8.72 -12.03 16.83
C CYS A 568 -7.77 -11.87 15.65
N GLU A 569 -8.28 -11.73 14.42
CA GLU A 569 -7.46 -11.53 13.22
C GLU A 569 -6.62 -10.25 13.32
N LYS A 570 -7.24 -9.11 13.67
CA LYS A 570 -6.55 -7.83 13.85
C LYS A 570 -5.47 -7.91 14.93
N LEU A 571 -5.83 -8.47 16.09
CA LEU A 571 -4.90 -8.61 17.21
C LEU A 571 -3.72 -9.52 16.85
N HIS A 572 -4.00 -10.66 16.23
CA HIS A 572 -2.99 -11.62 15.82
C HIS A 572 -2.04 -11.05 14.76
N TYR A 573 -2.56 -10.25 13.80
CA TYR A 573 -1.69 -9.52 12.86
C TYR A 573 -0.70 -8.63 13.61
N LEU A 574 -1.16 -7.80 14.55
CA LEU A 574 -0.29 -6.88 15.30
C LEU A 574 0.76 -7.62 16.13
N VAL A 575 0.41 -8.75 16.76
CA VAL A 575 1.36 -9.61 17.49
C VAL A 575 2.40 -10.19 16.54
N ARG A 576 1.96 -10.90 15.50
CA ARG A 576 2.86 -11.59 14.57
C ARG A 576 3.69 -10.63 13.73
N ARG A 577 3.21 -9.41 13.48
CA ARG A 577 3.94 -8.37 12.77
C ARG A 577 5.22 -7.95 13.50
N GLU A 578 5.16 -7.81 14.82
CA GLU A 578 6.34 -7.52 15.67
C GLU A 578 7.32 -8.69 15.68
N GLU A 579 6.82 -9.92 15.81
CA GLU A 579 7.65 -11.13 15.81
C GLU A 579 8.32 -11.37 14.45
N PHE A 580 7.56 -11.24 13.36
CA PHE A 580 8.06 -11.47 12.01
C PHE A 580 9.16 -10.48 11.61
N GLU A 581 9.03 -9.21 12.02
CA GLU A 581 10.06 -8.18 11.83
C GLU A 581 11.41 -8.56 12.43
N GLN A 582 11.38 -9.22 13.59
CA GLN A 582 12.58 -9.59 14.34
C GLN A 582 13.27 -10.83 13.78
N ASN A 583 12.48 -11.75 13.22
CA ASN A 583 12.96 -13.07 12.82
C ASN A 583 13.29 -13.16 11.33
N ALA A 584 12.43 -12.61 10.47
CA ALA A 584 12.49 -12.82 9.03
C ALA A 584 13.25 -11.70 8.29
N HIS A 585 13.96 -12.08 7.22
CA HIS A 585 14.60 -11.13 6.30
C HIS A 585 13.71 -10.99 5.06
N TYR A 586 13.19 -9.80 4.79
CA TYR A 586 12.26 -9.60 3.69
C TYR A 586 12.33 -8.20 3.07
N ILE A 587 11.76 -8.06 1.88
CA ILE A 587 11.54 -6.80 1.18
C ILE A 587 10.05 -6.72 0.83
N GLY A 588 9.36 -5.73 1.39
CA GLY A 588 7.95 -5.44 1.16
C GLY A 588 7.47 -4.33 2.10
N ASP A 589 6.39 -3.64 1.72
CA ASP A 589 5.73 -2.67 2.59
C ASP A 589 4.68 -3.31 3.51
N GLU A 590 3.99 -2.50 4.32
CA GLU A 590 3.01 -3.00 5.29
C GLU A 590 1.79 -3.65 4.60
N VAL A 591 1.43 -3.21 3.40
CA VAL A 591 0.30 -3.75 2.64
C VAL A 591 0.72 -5.07 1.96
N ASP A 592 1.96 -5.20 1.48
CA ASP A 592 2.53 -6.47 1.03
C ASP A 592 2.55 -7.50 2.17
N LEU A 593 2.94 -7.08 3.38
CA LEU A 593 2.90 -7.92 4.57
C LEU A 593 1.48 -8.34 4.95
N LEU A 594 0.49 -7.47 4.79
CA LEU A 594 -0.92 -7.84 4.95
C LEU A 594 -1.34 -8.91 3.95
N ALA A 595 -0.97 -8.78 2.67
CA ALA A 595 -1.25 -9.81 1.66
C ALA A 595 -0.59 -11.15 2.01
N PHE A 596 0.67 -11.11 2.45
CA PHE A 596 1.39 -12.29 2.91
C PHE A 596 0.75 -12.92 4.15
N TYR A 597 0.26 -12.10 5.09
CA TYR A 597 -0.51 -12.56 6.25
C TYR A 597 -1.81 -13.24 5.84
N LEU A 598 -2.55 -12.74 4.83
CA LEU A 598 -3.77 -13.39 4.37
C LEU A 598 -3.54 -14.82 3.86
N ASP A 599 -2.37 -15.11 3.28
CA ASP A 599 -2.05 -16.44 2.78
C ASP A 599 -1.46 -17.37 3.84
N THR A 600 -0.62 -16.84 4.72
CA THR A 600 0.23 -17.65 5.62
C THR A 600 -0.06 -17.48 7.10
N GLY A 601 -0.73 -16.40 7.52
CA GLY A 601 -0.82 -15.99 8.92
C GLY A 601 0.53 -15.58 9.53
N PHE A 602 1.54 -15.27 8.69
CA PHE A 602 2.96 -15.22 9.05
C PHE A 602 3.52 -16.57 9.55
N ASN A 603 2.86 -17.70 9.30
CA ASN A 603 3.41 -19.02 9.67
C ASN A 603 4.06 -19.69 8.45
N ILE A 604 5.37 -19.56 8.35
CA ILE A 604 6.21 -20.20 7.31
C ILE A 604 7.20 -21.23 7.87
N GLY A 605 6.97 -21.71 9.08
CA GLY A 605 7.81 -22.71 9.72
C GLY A 605 9.25 -22.24 9.96
N GLU A 606 10.22 -23.14 9.81
CA GLU A 606 11.63 -22.84 10.07
C GLU A 606 12.19 -21.72 9.16
N SER A 607 11.60 -21.51 7.98
CA SER A 607 12.04 -20.47 7.05
C SER A 607 11.99 -19.06 7.63
N GLU A 608 11.11 -18.80 8.59
CA GLU A 608 11.06 -17.52 9.32
C GLU A 608 12.37 -17.20 10.03
N PHE A 609 13.08 -18.21 10.52
CA PHE A 609 14.31 -18.05 11.30
C PHE A 609 15.57 -18.31 10.48
N THR A 610 15.41 -18.50 9.17
CA THR A 610 16.54 -18.63 8.25
C THR A 610 17.02 -17.26 7.78
N GLN A 611 18.27 -17.19 7.34
CA GLN A 611 18.85 -15.99 6.69
C GLN A 611 18.39 -15.85 5.23
N ASN A 612 17.34 -16.56 4.81
CA ASN A 612 16.83 -16.48 3.45
C ASN A 612 16.02 -15.19 3.29
N GLY A 613 16.36 -14.40 2.27
CA GLY A 613 15.60 -13.21 1.91
C GLY A 613 14.28 -13.56 1.22
N LEU A 614 13.18 -12.97 1.71
CA LEU A 614 11.86 -13.05 1.09
C LEU A 614 11.56 -11.77 0.29
N SER A 615 11.25 -11.89 -0.99
CA SER A 615 10.71 -10.78 -1.76
C SER A 615 9.18 -10.86 -1.74
N LEU A 616 8.54 -9.93 -1.03
CA LEU A 616 7.08 -9.80 -0.92
C LEU A 616 6.54 -8.66 -1.80
N PHE A 617 7.43 -7.95 -2.49
CA PHE A 617 7.10 -6.78 -3.28
C PHE A 617 5.99 -7.07 -4.30
N GLY A 618 4.91 -6.29 -4.25
CA GLY A 618 3.78 -6.38 -5.18
C GLY A 618 2.71 -7.39 -4.79
N MET A 619 2.80 -8.02 -3.63
CA MET A 619 1.72 -8.88 -3.13
C MET A 619 0.45 -8.07 -2.81
N SER A 620 0.59 -6.79 -2.49
CA SER A 620 -0.49 -5.82 -2.22
C SER A 620 -1.50 -5.62 -3.37
N ASN A 621 -1.13 -5.92 -4.62
CA ASN A 621 -2.03 -5.78 -5.79
C ASN A 621 -3.37 -6.54 -5.66
N ILE A 622 -3.44 -7.54 -4.79
CA ILE A 622 -4.69 -8.28 -4.53
C ILE A 622 -5.79 -7.39 -3.92
N PHE A 623 -5.43 -6.25 -3.33
CA PHE A 623 -6.35 -5.32 -2.67
C PHE A 623 -6.93 -4.26 -3.61
N ASP A 624 -6.23 -3.95 -4.70
CA ASP A 624 -6.58 -2.84 -5.59
C ASP A 624 -8.01 -2.93 -6.12
N PRO A 625 -8.49 -4.09 -6.65
CA PRO A 625 -9.86 -4.18 -7.12
C PRO A 625 -10.88 -3.78 -6.05
N PHE A 626 -10.64 -4.18 -4.80
CA PHE A 626 -11.55 -3.94 -3.67
C PHE A 626 -11.60 -2.46 -3.28
N PHE A 627 -10.45 -1.83 -3.07
CA PHE A 627 -10.42 -0.44 -2.60
C PHE A 627 -10.65 0.60 -3.71
N MET A 628 -10.26 0.29 -4.95
CA MET A 628 -10.52 1.15 -6.11
C MET A 628 -11.96 1.05 -6.61
N ARG A 629 -12.74 0.07 -6.11
CA ARG A 629 -14.16 -0.17 -6.45
C ARG A 629 -14.39 -0.22 -7.97
N GLU A 630 -13.48 -0.90 -8.65
CA GLU A 630 -13.38 -0.96 -10.11
C GLU A 630 -14.58 -1.61 -10.81
N MET A 631 -15.42 -2.31 -10.04
CA MET A 631 -16.61 -3.05 -10.48
C MET A 631 -17.69 -2.97 -9.38
N PRO A 632 -18.94 -3.41 -9.64
CA PRO A 632 -19.95 -3.52 -8.60
C PRO A 632 -19.48 -4.41 -7.44
N GLU A 633 -19.89 -4.09 -6.21
CA GLU A 633 -19.46 -4.80 -4.98
C GLU A 633 -19.71 -6.33 -5.02
N SER A 634 -20.74 -6.77 -5.76
CA SER A 634 -21.02 -8.19 -6.00
C SER A 634 -19.96 -8.93 -6.82
N GLU A 635 -19.11 -8.21 -7.55
CA GLU A 635 -18.08 -8.74 -8.46
C GLU A 635 -16.66 -8.62 -7.89
N ILE A 636 -16.48 -7.94 -6.76
CA ILE A 636 -15.18 -7.78 -6.11
C ILE A 636 -15.23 -8.35 -4.69
N PRO A 637 -14.92 -9.65 -4.50
CA PRO A 637 -14.85 -10.21 -3.17
C PRO A 637 -13.71 -9.54 -2.40
N LYS A 638 -14.03 -9.01 -1.21
CA LYS A 638 -13.03 -8.55 -0.25
C LYS A 638 -12.02 -9.67 0.05
N PRO A 639 -10.70 -9.43 -0.09
CA PRO A 639 -9.67 -10.38 0.29
C PRO A 639 -9.80 -10.79 1.76
N LYS A 640 -9.55 -12.07 2.07
CA LYS A 640 -9.74 -12.65 3.41
C LYS A 640 -8.62 -13.61 3.75
N PRO A 641 -8.32 -13.83 5.04
CA PRO A 641 -7.38 -14.85 5.46
C PRO A 641 -7.78 -16.24 4.95
N LYS A 642 -6.78 -17.02 4.54
CA LYS A 642 -6.91 -18.37 4.03
C LYS A 642 -7.16 -19.35 5.18
N LEU A 643 -8.43 -19.45 5.57
CA LEU A 643 -8.91 -20.35 6.61
C LEU A 643 -9.90 -21.35 6.04
N THR A 644 -9.95 -22.56 6.59
CA THR A 644 -11.04 -23.49 6.25
C THR A 644 -12.38 -22.96 6.80
N SER A 645 -13.48 -23.35 6.16
CA SER A 645 -14.82 -22.85 6.54
C SER A 645 -15.21 -23.20 7.98
N TRP A 646 -14.79 -24.37 8.48
CA TRP A 646 -15.09 -24.77 9.86
C TRP A 646 -14.19 -24.03 10.86
N TRP A 647 -12.88 -23.87 10.58
CA TRP A 647 -11.96 -23.10 11.44
C TRP A 647 -12.39 -21.65 11.61
N LYS A 648 -12.74 -20.99 10.49
CA LYS A 648 -13.24 -19.62 10.52
C LYS A 648 -14.45 -19.48 11.43
N ARG A 649 -15.39 -20.42 11.37
CA ARG A 649 -16.58 -20.38 12.23
C ARG A 649 -16.25 -20.64 13.70
N ILE A 650 -15.24 -21.46 14.01
CA ILE A 650 -14.77 -21.66 15.39
C ILE A 650 -14.32 -20.32 15.97
N ILE A 651 -13.45 -19.60 15.25
CA ILE A 651 -12.94 -18.29 15.67
C ILE A 651 -14.09 -17.30 15.83
N GLN A 652 -14.99 -17.19 14.86
CA GLN A 652 -16.16 -16.30 14.94
C GLN A 652 -17.06 -16.59 16.15
N GLN A 653 -17.24 -17.86 16.53
CA GLN A 653 -18.01 -18.22 17.72
C GLN A 653 -17.29 -17.89 19.02
N ILE A 654 -15.95 -17.99 19.04
CA ILE A 654 -15.15 -17.54 20.18
C ILE A 654 -15.26 -16.02 20.33
N GLU A 655 -15.12 -15.26 19.25
CA GLU A 655 -15.28 -13.80 19.25
C GLU A 655 -16.69 -13.36 19.68
N LEU A 656 -17.73 -14.11 19.30
CA LEU A 656 -19.11 -13.82 19.67
C LEU A 656 -19.39 -14.10 21.15
N ARG A 657 -18.86 -15.21 21.68
CA ARG A 657 -19.09 -15.63 23.07
C ARG A 657 -18.19 -14.91 24.07
N GLN A 658 -17.02 -14.45 23.61
CA GLN A 658 -15.98 -13.82 24.42
C GLN A 658 -15.71 -14.56 25.73
N PRO A 659 -15.39 -15.87 25.70
CA PRO A 659 -14.96 -16.57 26.90
C PRO A 659 -13.72 -15.90 27.53
N ASP A 660 -13.44 -16.18 28.80
CA ASP A 660 -12.19 -15.71 29.43
C ASP A 660 -10.99 -16.09 28.55
N ARG A 661 -10.10 -15.13 28.25
CA ARG A 661 -8.90 -15.32 27.42
C ARG A 661 -9.23 -15.68 25.96
N TRP A 662 -10.40 -15.29 25.45
CA TRP A 662 -10.82 -15.52 24.06
C TRP A 662 -9.83 -14.97 23.02
N THR A 663 -9.16 -13.87 23.31
CA THR A 663 -8.15 -13.31 22.40
C THR A 663 -6.94 -14.22 22.25
N GLU A 664 -6.48 -14.82 23.36
CA GLU A 664 -5.40 -15.81 23.35
C GLU A 664 -5.83 -17.11 22.65
N ILE A 665 -7.08 -17.56 22.86
CA ILE A 665 -7.64 -18.72 22.13
C ILE A 665 -7.61 -18.45 20.63
N GLY A 666 -8.12 -17.28 20.20
CA GLY A 666 -8.10 -16.89 18.80
C GLY A 666 -6.69 -16.82 18.23
N SER A 667 -5.74 -16.26 18.99
CA SER A 667 -4.33 -16.19 18.60
C SER A 667 -3.73 -17.59 18.37
N VAL A 668 -3.93 -18.52 19.31
CA VAL A 668 -3.47 -19.92 19.15
C VAL A 668 -4.09 -20.59 17.92
N LEU A 669 -5.38 -20.36 17.65
CA LEU A 669 -6.05 -20.94 16.49
C LEU A 669 -5.56 -20.37 15.16
N LEU A 670 -5.20 -19.07 15.13
CA LEU A 670 -4.69 -18.38 13.94
C LEU A 670 -3.22 -18.72 13.63
N ASN A 671 -2.49 -19.29 14.59
CA ASN A 671 -1.14 -19.80 14.40
C ASN A 671 -1.07 -21.11 13.58
N PHE A 672 -2.19 -21.75 13.22
CA PHE A 672 -2.19 -22.96 12.39
C PHE A 672 -2.35 -22.61 10.90
N SER A 673 -1.46 -23.14 10.06
CA SER A 673 -1.54 -23.00 8.60
C SER A 673 -2.81 -23.65 8.02
N PHE A 674 -3.22 -23.23 6.82
CA PHE A 674 -4.40 -23.81 6.15
C PHE A 674 -4.31 -25.34 6.01
N ASP A 675 -3.13 -25.87 5.66
CA ASP A 675 -2.91 -27.32 5.51
C ASP A 675 -3.03 -28.07 6.84
N GLU A 676 -2.58 -27.46 7.94
CA GLU A 676 -2.75 -27.97 9.29
C GLU A 676 -4.21 -27.98 9.72
N GLN A 677 -4.96 -26.93 9.41
CA GLN A 677 -6.40 -26.86 9.66
C GLN A 677 -7.13 -27.99 8.91
N VAL A 678 -6.81 -28.21 7.63
CA VAL A 678 -7.38 -29.31 6.83
C VAL A 678 -7.02 -30.68 7.42
N LYS A 679 -5.79 -30.88 7.87
CA LYS A 679 -5.35 -32.13 8.53
C LYS A 679 -6.14 -32.36 9.82
N PHE A 680 -6.27 -31.35 10.67
CA PHE A 680 -7.02 -31.45 11.93
C PHE A 680 -8.51 -31.69 11.70
N GLU A 681 -9.13 -31.03 10.71
CA GLU A 681 -10.52 -31.27 10.33
C GLU A 681 -10.80 -32.71 9.94
N ARG A 682 -9.96 -33.29 9.07
CA ARG A 682 -10.05 -34.69 8.67
C ARG A 682 -9.85 -35.62 9.87
N GLY A 683 -8.92 -35.27 10.76
CA GLY A 683 -8.70 -35.97 12.02
C GLY A 683 -9.95 -35.98 12.90
N CYS A 684 -10.57 -34.83 13.12
CA CYS A 684 -11.81 -34.70 13.89
C CYS A 684 -12.98 -35.49 13.26
N GLN A 685 -13.11 -35.48 11.94
CA GLN A 685 -14.13 -36.29 11.24
C GLN A 685 -13.90 -37.80 11.44
N THR A 686 -12.64 -38.25 11.39
CA THR A 686 -12.27 -39.65 11.63
C THR A 686 -12.62 -40.07 13.06
N ILE A 687 -12.24 -39.24 14.05
CA ILE A 687 -12.57 -39.49 15.46
C ILE A 687 -14.09 -39.47 15.68
N LYS A 688 -14.82 -38.58 15.02
CA LYS A 688 -16.30 -38.56 15.09
C LYS A 688 -16.93 -39.86 14.60
N ALA A 689 -16.38 -40.49 13.55
CA ALA A 689 -16.83 -41.80 13.10
C ALA A 689 -16.53 -42.91 14.12
N VAL A 690 -15.34 -42.87 14.75
CA VAL A 690 -14.94 -43.81 15.81
C VAL A 690 -15.87 -43.71 17.01
N VAL A 691 -16.09 -42.52 17.55
CA VAL A 691 -16.97 -42.33 18.73
C VAL A 691 -18.40 -42.74 18.40
N ASN A 692 -18.94 -42.39 17.22
CA ASN A 692 -20.29 -42.83 16.82
C ASN A 692 -20.46 -44.36 16.88
N LYS A 693 -19.44 -45.12 16.48
CA LYS A 693 -19.50 -46.59 16.43
C LYS A 693 -19.13 -47.26 17.75
N PHE A 694 -18.21 -46.68 18.52
CA PHE A 694 -17.53 -47.36 19.63
C PHE A 694 -17.64 -46.64 20.98
N TRP A 695 -18.53 -45.64 21.12
CA TRP A 695 -18.66 -44.84 22.35
C TRP A 695 -18.86 -45.65 23.64
N GLN A 696 -19.40 -46.87 23.56
CA GLN A 696 -19.62 -47.76 24.70
C GLN A 696 -18.35 -48.45 25.22
N LEU A 697 -17.27 -48.45 24.43
CA LEU A 697 -16.00 -49.09 24.82
C LEU A 697 -15.17 -48.13 25.69
N PRO A 698 -14.58 -48.57 26.82
CA PRO A 698 -13.84 -47.69 27.73
C PRO A 698 -12.62 -46.98 27.12
N GLU A 699 -11.94 -47.58 26.14
CA GLU A 699 -10.67 -47.09 25.59
C GLU A 699 -10.74 -46.69 24.10
N HIS A 700 -11.93 -46.36 23.58
CA HIS A 700 -12.02 -45.91 22.20
C HIS A 700 -11.29 -44.57 22.00
N ASN A 701 -10.68 -44.39 20.83
CA ASN A 701 -10.02 -43.13 20.50
C ASN A 701 -11.08 -42.03 20.26
N ASN A 702 -11.05 -40.99 21.09
CA ASN A 702 -11.98 -39.86 21.09
C ASN A 702 -11.28 -38.50 20.94
N THR A 703 -9.98 -38.51 20.67
CA THR A 703 -9.15 -37.31 20.67
C THR A 703 -8.40 -37.17 19.35
N CYS A 704 -8.52 -36.00 18.71
CA CYS A 704 -7.64 -35.55 17.64
C CYS A 704 -6.71 -34.49 18.22
N PHE A 705 -5.41 -34.59 17.96
CA PHE A 705 -4.41 -33.67 18.50
C PHE A 705 -3.53 -33.15 17.37
N LEU A 706 -3.29 -31.84 17.36
CA LEU A 706 -2.33 -31.20 16.49
C LEU A 706 -1.57 -30.14 17.26
N ALA A 707 -0.23 -30.24 17.26
CA ALA A 707 0.65 -29.20 17.76
C ALA A 707 1.18 -28.38 16.59
N ASN A 708 1.27 -27.06 16.77
CA ASN A 708 1.99 -26.20 15.84
C ASN A 708 3.49 -26.54 15.90
N GLN A 709 4.13 -26.56 14.74
CA GLN A 709 5.55 -26.89 14.60
C GLN A 709 6.47 -25.68 14.79
N THR A 710 5.93 -24.45 14.80
CA THR A 710 6.71 -23.20 14.75
C THR A 710 6.88 -22.54 16.14
N PHE A 711 8.05 -21.94 16.38
CA PHE A 711 8.55 -21.31 17.62
C PHE A 711 8.19 -19.80 17.65
N PRO A 712 8.17 -19.07 18.81
CA PRO A 712 8.48 -19.48 20.18
C PRO A 712 7.29 -19.98 21.01
N ASP A 713 6.05 -19.61 20.69
CA ASP A 713 4.86 -20.03 21.44
C ASP A 713 4.22 -21.28 20.83
N ARG A 714 4.77 -22.44 21.18
CA ARG A 714 4.25 -23.75 20.77
C ARG A 714 2.83 -23.95 21.32
N GLY A 715 1.85 -23.64 20.48
CA GLY A 715 0.43 -23.87 20.69
C GLY A 715 0.01 -25.26 20.21
N ALA A 716 -1.03 -25.83 20.82
CA ALA A 716 -1.69 -27.03 20.32
C ALA A 716 -3.21 -26.89 20.33
N VAL A 717 -3.84 -27.66 19.46
CA VAL A 717 -5.30 -27.78 19.38
C VAL A 717 -5.71 -29.24 19.54
N ILE A 718 -6.72 -29.47 20.38
CA ILE A 718 -7.30 -30.78 20.67
C ILE A 718 -8.77 -30.78 20.23
N GLY A 719 -9.13 -31.71 19.36
CA GLY A 719 -10.52 -32.03 19.04
C GLY A 719 -10.98 -33.17 19.94
N TYR A 720 -11.88 -32.89 20.89
CA TYR A 720 -12.39 -33.90 21.81
C TYR A 720 -13.85 -34.25 21.48
N VAL A 721 -14.09 -35.45 20.97
CA VAL A 721 -15.42 -35.88 20.52
C VAL A 721 -16.06 -36.79 21.55
N TYR A 722 -17.31 -36.55 21.92
CA TYR A 722 -17.98 -37.31 22.98
C TYR A 722 -19.47 -37.54 22.71
N LYS A 723 -20.05 -38.45 23.48
CA LYS A 723 -21.47 -38.83 23.45
C LYS A 723 -21.96 -39.11 24.87
N GLY A 724 -23.12 -38.58 25.27
CA GLY A 724 -23.79 -38.94 26.53
C GLY A 724 -22.98 -38.68 27.81
N LEU A 725 -22.02 -37.74 27.78
CA LEU A 725 -21.24 -37.37 28.96
C LEU A 725 -21.88 -36.17 29.68
N ASP A 726 -21.94 -36.24 31.01
CA ASP A 726 -22.24 -35.08 31.83
C ASP A 726 -21.10 -34.05 31.81
N LYS A 727 -21.39 -32.83 32.27
CA LYS A 727 -20.45 -31.69 32.22
C LYS A 727 -19.15 -31.95 33.00
N GLU A 728 -19.24 -32.54 34.19
CA GLU A 728 -18.07 -32.78 35.05
C GLU A 728 -17.17 -33.86 34.47
N THR A 729 -17.76 -34.99 34.06
CA THR A 729 -17.03 -36.11 33.45
C THR A 729 -16.35 -35.66 32.16
N ARG A 730 -17.06 -34.93 31.29
CA ARG A 730 -16.51 -34.37 30.05
C ARG A 730 -15.29 -33.48 30.34
N ASN A 731 -15.42 -32.52 31.25
CA ASN A 731 -14.36 -31.58 31.57
C ASN A 731 -13.11 -32.29 32.12
N ARG A 732 -13.29 -33.26 33.03
CA ARG A 732 -12.20 -34.06 33.57
C ARG A 732 -11.45 -34.84 32.49
N LEU A 733 -12.18 -35.43 31.53
CA LEU A 733 -11.55 -36.18 30.44
C LEU A 733 -10.83 -35.27 29.44
N MET A 734 -11.37 -34.09 29.14
CA MET A 734 -10.69 -33.07 28.34
C MET A 734 -9.38 -32.62 29.02
N GLN A 735 -9.40 -32.40 30.33
CA GLN A 735 -8.20 -32.05 31.10
C GLN A 735 -7.13 -33.15 31.04
N ASN A 736 -7.53 -34.42 31.15
CA ASN A 736 -6.61 -35.55 30.98
C ASN A 736 -6.03 -35.62 29.55
N ALA A 737 -6.79 -35.22 28.53
CA ALA A 737 -6.28 -35.12 27.16
C ALA A 737 -5.23 -33.99 27.02
N VAL A 738 -5.49 -32.83 27.64
CA VAL A 738 -4.53 -31.72 27.71
C VAL A 738 -3.23 -32.15 28.40
N GLY A 739 -3.31 -32.77 29.58
CA GLY A 739 -2.12 -33.22 30.32
C GLY A 739 -1.25 -34.18 29.50
N ARG A 740 -1.89 -35.11 28.75
CA ARG A 740 -1.18 -35.98 27.80
C ARG A 740 -0.51 -35.20 26.68
N ALA A 741 -1.24 -34.29 26.03
CA ALA A 741 -0.71 -33.45 24.95
C ALA A 741 0.50 -32.60 25.38
N MET A 742 0.41 -31.94 26.54
CA MET A 742 1.50 -31.13 27.07
C MET A 742 2.74 -31.96 27.39
N SER A 743 2.57 -33.15 27.97
CA SER A 743 3.69 -34.03 28.30
C SER A 743 4.43 -34.55 27.05
N VAL A 744 3.71 -34.77 25.95
CA VAL A 744 4.28 -35.33 24.71
C VAL A 744 4.91 -34.25 23.83
N SER A 745 4.28 -33.07 23.71
CA SER A 745 4.66 -32.08 22.71
C SER A 745 5.39 -30.85 23.25
N LYS A 746 5.59 -30.76 24.58
CA LYS A 746 6.24 -29.61 25.25
C LYS A 746 5.60 -28.28 24.80
N VAL A 747 4.27 -28.25 24.77
CA VAL A 747 3.44 -27.10 24.41
C VAL A 747 2.95 -26.43 25.69
N ASN A 748 2.94 -25.10 25.69
CA ASN A 748 2.54 -24.31 26.86
C ASN A 748 1.14 -23.72 26.71
N ARG A 749 0.59 -23.73 25.48
CA ARG A 749 -0.74 -23.22 25.20
C ARG A 749 -1.58 -24.28 24.46
N VAL A 750 -2.70 -24.71 25.03
CA VAL A 750 -3.57 -25.74 24.43
C VAL A 750 -5.01 -25.24 24.36
N VAL A 751 -5.59 -25.29 23.17
CA VAL A 751 -7.02 -25.03 22.93
C VAL A 751 -7.74 -26.36 22.70
N VAL A 752 -8.86 -26.57 23.38
CA VAL A 752 -9.68 -27.78 23.23
C VAL A 752 -11.03 -27.43 22.62
N ILE A 753 -11.35 -28.03 21.48
CA ILE A 753 -12.62 -27.94 20.78
C ILE A 753 -13.41 -29.23 21.03
N GLY A 754 -14.43 -29.14 21.87
CA GLY A 754 -15.30 -30.25 22.25
C GLY A 754 -16.50 -30.38 21.30
N ILE A 755 -16.73 -31.59 20.78
CA ILE A 755 -17.80 -31.90 19.82
C ILE A 755 -18.71 -32.98 20.42
N ASP A 756 -19.92 -32.60 20.82
CA ASP A 756 -20.96 -33.54 21.22
C ASP A 756 -21.65 -34.09 19.97
N ILE A 757 -21.61 -35.42 19.75
CA ILE A 757 -22.22 -36.03 18.57
C ILE A 757 -23.74 -36.17 18.67
N GLU A 758 -24.33 -36.00 19.85
CA GLU A 758 -25.79 -36.01 20.05
C GLU A 758 -26.41 -34.65 19.78
N ARG A 759 -25.63 -33.58 19.92
CA ARG A 759 -26.07 -32.21 19.64
C ARG A 759 -25.77 -31.83 18.20
N LYS A 760 -26.63 -30.98 17.65
CA LYS A 760 -26.40 -30.33 16.34
C LYS A 760 -25.72 -28.97 16.51
N ASP A 761 -24.84 -28.86 17.50
CA ASP A 761 -24.08 -27.64 17.73
C ASP A 761 -23.03 -27.51 16.61
N TYR A 762 -23.00 -26.35 15.96
CA TYR A 762 -22.04 -26.06 14.92
C TYR A 762 -21.44 -24.67 15.18
N PRO A 763 -20.11 -24.52 15.16
CA PRO A 763 -19.08 -25.49 14.75
C PRO A 763 -18.58 -26.43 15.86
N TYR A 764 -18.89 -26.16 17.13
CA TYR A 764 -18.50 -26.97 18.30
C TYR A 764 -19.52 -26.84 19.44
N SER A 765 -19.48 -27.76 20.41
CA SER A 765 -20.36 -27.75 21.60
C SER A 765 -19.74 -27.02 22.80
N VAL A 766 -18.42 -27.16 23.01
CA VAL A 766 -17.67 -26.42 24.05
C VAL A 766 -16.27 -26.08 23.55
N ALA A 767 -15.73 -24.93 23.96
CA ALA A 767 -14.32 -24.58 23.76
C ALA A 767 -13.67 -24.32 25.13
N ALA A 768 -12.44 -24.76 25.30
CA ALA A 768 -11.67 -24.53 26.52
C ALA A 768 -10.22 -24.20 26.18
N SER A 769 -9.52 -23.52 27.09
CA SER A 769 -8.09 -23.24 26.97
C SER A 769 -7.34 -23.70 28.21
N TYR A 770 -6.07 -24.03 28.00
CA TYR A 770 -5.13 -24.32 29.05
C TYR A 770 -3.78 -23.72 28.66
N PHE A 771 -3.43 -22.61 29.30
CA PHE A 771 -2.22 -21.83 29.02
C PHE A 771 -1.38 -21.79 30.29
N SER A 772 -0.20 -22.40 30.27
CA SER A 772 0.68 -22.50 31.42
C SER A 772 1.55 -21.25 31.57
N GLU A 773 1.37 -20.51 32.66
CA GLU A 773 2.43 -20.02 33.58
C GLU A 773 1.76 -19.37 34.83
N GLU A 774 2.19 -19.80 36.03
CA GLU A 774 1.75 -19.42 37.40
C GLU A 774 0.26 -19.44 37.86
N ASP A 775 -0.74 -19.79 37.05
CA ASP A 775 -2.13 -19.94 37.55
C ASP A 775 -2.60 -21.40 37.60
N ASN A 776 -2.67 -21.95 38.83
CA ASN A 776 -3.27 -23.25 39.16
C ASN A 776 -4.82 -23.25 39.10
N ASN A 777 -5.46 -22.30 38.41
CA ASN A 777 -6.93 -22.15 38.39
C ASN A 777 -7.51 -22.14 36.97
N LEU A 778 -8.43 -23.07 36.75
CA LEU A 778 -9.20 -23.30 35.52
C LEU A 778 -10.11 -22.12 35.18
N ALA A 779 -9.95 -21.55 33.97
CA ALA A 779 -11.00 -20.76 33.32
C ALA A 779 -11.73 -21.66 32.30
N LEU A 780 -13.01 -21.96 32.56
CA LEU A 780 -13.86 -22.81 31.72
C LEU A 780 -15.12 -22.04 31.33
N VAL A 781 -15.42 -21.96 30.03
CA VAL A 781 -16.65 -21.33 29.54
C VAL A 781 -17.52 -22.37 28.83
N SER A 782 -18.77 -22.49 29.29
CA SER A 782 -19.77 -23.43 28.76
C SER A 782 -20.62 -22.85 27.65
#